data_AF-A0A4U5TYP7-F1
#
_entry.id   AF-A0A4U5TYP7-F1
#
_cell.length_a   1.000
_cell.length_b   1.000
_cell.length_c   1.000
_cell.angle_alpha   90.00
_cell.angle_beta   90.00
_cell.angle_gamma   90.00
#
_symmetry.space_group_name_H-M   'P 1'
#
loop_
_entity.id
_entity.type
_entity.pdbx_description
1 polymer ?
#
loop_
_entity_poly.entity_id
_entity_poly.type
_entity_poly.pdbx_seq_one_letter_code
_entity_poly.pdbx_strand_id
1 'polypeptide(L)'
;MHVRLRLPPPPPPPPLHPHRQLPAHRIPLWRTRRCSFISIIPSSTSAASSKASVSLEHPSTPELHTPLQVISLQHPCDAQEDGSQAVTTREKSGKLSLLPVKVSVGWAAGLPLSLWRMILWMKTEEMALGELLERLRTVTQSIDQHSPTHPGKSGQPVEPTARGSFPGNLQLVLVLRPTTLLQRALSDILFKFNKDEFKMKVIMLSSVTELHSYIDRSQLTQELGGTQEYCHEKWISHRTAIEGFAVMVKKTAQTLQSFGTELAETELPSEIQATTVLLSTHTTKKEKMKGDLLVALGQGSRLLESINEPVVRDPDHNMNQDELENLATVQRLLSQLDETERAFDEFWVRHQTKLEQCLQLRHFEHDYREVRALLDQVSEKLATFSEVGISPAHADHIFCELTTYEERVCEVLDRASSLARDGDELIQKSHYAEDSIQPNCSEVRALSENVSSNLRAKKDHLLKAMELHHCLERASKWVDDGIYLLASQPVDKCQSHEGAELALQELERYLDHAGQNQLTDLSTIWREYEAVLNQQFRDQVEKVFQKQTSMQEMFDKRRVSLKKLAAKQTRPVQPVAPRPEAFIKSPLSSPAHRAQQEKICPDTDSGNNCEKENVQLQNGDGNSRHVSLSEEEENLAVLRRHVMNELLETERAYVEELLCVLQGYASEMDNPAMLHLMPAPLQNKKEVLFGNMPEIYHFHRRTFLRELEQYTDCPELVGRCFLERMTDLQIYEKYCHNKPRSESLWRQCSDCAFFQECQKKLEHKLGLDSYLLKPVQRITKYQLLLKEMLKYSKTCEGADDLQEALTSILGILKAVNDSMHLIAITGYEVSESQAPFGTC
;
A
#
# COMPACT_ATOMS: atom_id res chain seq x y z
N MET A 1 -53.92 -29.77 46.31
CA MET A 1 -52.98 -30.45 45.40
C MET A 1 -51.81 -29.52 45.14
N HIS A 2 -50.57 -30.01 45.14
CA HIS A 2 -49.46 -29.56 44.28
C HIS A 2 -48.27 -30.51 44.48
N VAL A 3 -47.61 -30.91 43.40
CA VAL A 3 -46.51 -31.88 43.41
C VAL A 3 -45.18 -31.16 43.17
N ARG A 4 -44.15 -31.48 43.97
CA ARG A 4 -42.77 -31.04 43.71
C ARG A 4 -42.16 -31.89 42.60
N LEU A 5 -41.63 -31.24 41.56
CA LEU A 5 -40.68 -31.86 40.64
C LEU A 5 -39.24 -31.44 41.06
N ARG A 6 -38.30 -32.39 40.97
CA ARG A 6 -36.86 -32.15 41.15
C ARG A 6 -36.17 -32.23 39.78
N LEU A 7 -35.20 -31.37 39.54
CA LEU A 7 -34.26 -31.51 38.43
C LEU A 7 -33.06 -32.40 38.84
N PRO A 8 -32.44 -33.13 37.90
CA PRO A 8 -31.24 -33.93 38.15
C PRO A 8 -29.94 -33.09 38.15
N PRO A 9 -28.86 -33.57 38.77
CA PRO A 9 -27.55 -32.89 38.78
C PRO A 9 -26.74 -33.10 37.49
N PRO A 10 -25.75 -32.23 37.18
CA PRO A 10 -24.88 -32.34 36.01
C PRO A 10 -23.78 -33.42 36.15
N PRO A 11 -23.17 -33.88 35.04
CA PRO A 11 -22.10 -34.89 35.03
C PRO A 11 -20.71 -34.33 35.42
N PRO A 12 -19.78 -35.18 35.87
CA PRO A 12 -18.42 -34.79 36.25
C PRO A 12 -17.46 -34.61 35.05
N PRO A 13 -16.36 -33.84 35.19
CA PRO A 13 -15.36 -33.63 34.14
C PRO A 13 -14.40 -34.83 33.95
N PRO A 14 -13.76 -34.98 32.78
CA PRO A 14 -12.82 -36.07 32.47
C PRO A 14 -11.42 -35.87 33.12
N PRO A 15 -10.62 -36.96 33.25
CA PRO A 15 -9.34 -36.93 33.98
C PRO A 15 -8.14 -36.42 33.15
N LEU A 16 -7.13 -35.88 33.85
CA LEU A 16 -5.85 -35.40 33.30
C LEU A 16 -4.70 -36.38 33.56
N HIS A 17 -4.02 -36.85 32.50
CA HIS A 17 -2.71 -37.52 32.54
C HIS A 17 -2.11 -37.61 31.10
N PRO A 18 -0.79 -37.78 30.93
CA PRO A 18 0.31 -37.10 31.62
C PRO A 18 1.40 -36.60 30.61
N HIS A 19 2.44 -35.89 31.09
CA HIS A 19 3.59 -35.55 30.25
C HIS A 19 4.35 -36.80 29.75
N ARG A 20 4.75 -36.80 28.47
CA ARG A 20 5.91 -37.56 27.97
C ARG A 20 6.71 -36.72 26.96
N GLN A 21 8.02 -36.97 26.92
CA GLN A 21 9.00 -36.16 26.18
C GLN A 21 9.15 -36.61 24.73
N LEU A 22 9.46 -35.67 23.84
CA LEU A 22 9.89 -35.93 22.46
C LEU A 22 11.39 -36.32 22.42
N PRO A 23 11.78 -37.43 21.78
CA PRO A 23 13.17 -37.67 21.39
C PRO A 23 13.51 -36.86 20.13
N ALA A 24 14.62 -36.13 20.15
CA ALA A 24 15.02 -35.27 19.03
C ALA A 24 15.79 -36.05 17.95
N HIS A 25 15.16 -36.38 16.82
CA HIS A 25 15.83 -36.93 15.64
C HIS A 25 15.52 -36.16 14.34
N ARG A 26 16.46 -35.27 14.00
CA ARG A 26 16.82 -34.73 12.66
C ARG A 26 15.69 -34.58 11.63
N ILE A 27 15.16 -33.36 11.54
CA ILE A 27 14.49 -32.83 10.33
C ILE A 27 15.49 -32.80 9.16
N PRO A 28 15.16 -33.38 7.98
CA PRO A 28 15.87 -33.10 6.73
C PRO A 28 15.28 -31.85 6.07
N LEU A 29 16.09 -30.81 5.83
CA LEU A 29 15.63 -29.54 5.23
C LEU A 29 15.68 -29.56 3.70
N TRP A 30 14.51 -29.63 3.06
CA TRP A 30 14.33 -29.24 1.65
C TRP A 30 13.09 -28.31 1.51
N ARG A 31 13.24 -26.99 1.74
CA ARG A 31 13.56 -25.93 0.76
C ARG A 31 12.33 -25.42 -0.04
N THR A 32 11.68 -24.38 0.48
CA THR A 32 10.54 -23.66 -0.13
C THR A 32 10.79 -22.50 -1.11
N ARG A 33 11.98 -22.06 -1.57
CA ARG A 33 13.39 -22.37 -1.25
C ARG A 33 14.01 -21.20 -0.49
N ARG A 34 14.24 -21.35 0.82
CA ARG A 34 15.15 -20.43 1.54
C ARG A 34 16.54 -20.50 0.90
N CYS A 35 16.94 -19.43 0.22
CA CYS A 35 18.28 -19.27 -0.31
C CYS A 35 19.22 -18.81 0.80
N SER A 36 19.74 -19.80 1.52
CA SER A 36 21.09 -19.85 2.09
C SER A 36 21.78 -18.50 2.37
N PHE A 37 21.57 -17.94 3.57
CA PHE A 37 22.63 -17.22 4.25
C PHE A 37 23.75 -18.22 4.56
N ILE A 38 24.69 -18.38 3.62
CA ILE A 38 26.03 -18.85 3.93
C ILE A 38 26.81 -17.59 4.28
N SER A 39 27.01 -17.36 5.57
CA SER A 39 28.03 -16.42 6.03
C SER A 39 29.39 -17.09 5.85
N ILE A 40 29.92 -17.00 4.63
CA ILE A 40 31.37 -17.04 4.45
C ILE A 40 31.85 -15.68 4.96
N ILE A 41 32.55 -15.70 6.10
CA ILE A 41 33.40 -14.60 6.52
C ILE A 41 34.76 -14.83 5.88
N PRO A 42 35.24 -13.89 5.07
CA PRO A 42 36.66 -13.61 4.94
C PRO A 42 36.93 -12.18 5.42
N SER A 43 37.89 -12.08 6.33
CA SER A 43 38.97 -11.09 6.24
C SER A 43 38.61 -9.66 5.85
N SER A 44 38.50 -8.80 6.85
CA SER A 44 38.79 -7.38 6.70
C SER A 44 40.11 -7.16 5.92
N THR A 45 40.04 -6.35 4.86
CA THR A 45 41.23 -5.80 4.17
C THR A 45 40.93 -4.38 3.69
N SER A 46 41.95 -3.54 3.54
CA SER A 46 41.84 -2.09 3.59
C SER A 46 42.13 -1.34 2.28
N ALA A 47 41.34 -0.29 2.01
CA ALA A 47 41.65 0.94 1.25
C ALA A 47 40.55 1.98 1.62
N ALA A 48 40.81 3.25 1.98
CA ALA A 48 41.36 4.37 1.18
C ALA A 48 40.50 4.66 -0.08
N SER A 49 40.06 5.89 -0.41
CA SER A 49 40.24 7.27 0.13
C SER A 49 38.98 8.09 -0.30
N SER A 50 38.50 9.18 0.32
CA SER A 50 39.08 10.51 0.61
C SER A 50 38.13 11.29 1.54
N LYS A 51 38.53 12.20 2.45
CA LYS A 51 39.31 13.46 2.32
C LYS A 51 38.60 14.63 1.60
N ALA A 52 37.61 15.23 2.26
CA ALA A 52 37.37 16.69 2.36
C ALA A 52 36.54 16.93 3.64
N SER A 53 36.86 17.76 4.64
CA SER A 53 37.82 18.88 4.80
C SER A 53 37.33 20.26 4.35
N VAL A 54 36.29 20.78 5.00
CA VAL A 54 36.07 22.23 5.21
C VAL A 54 35.71 22.45 6.69
N SER A 55 36.26 23.51 7.29
CA SER A 55 35.98 23.95 8.67
C SER A 55 35.69 25.46 8.67
N LEU A 56 34.78 25.90 9.54
CA LEU A 56 34.52 27.29 10.00
C LEU A 56 33.49 27.15 11.15
N GLU A 57 33.89 27.15 12.42
CA GLU A 57 34.27 28.28 13.31
C GLU A 57 33.07 29.08 13.88
N HIS A 58 33.06 29.23 15.21
CA HIS A 58 32.11 30.02 16.01
C HIS A 58 32.60 31.48 16.19
N PRO A 59 31.71 32.41 16.62
CA PRO A 59 31.74 32.89 18.02
C PRO A 59 30.36 32.72 18.74
N SER A 60 30.27 32.41 20.05
CA SER A 60 30.48 33.25 21.28
C SER A 60 29.36 34.29 21.52
N THR A 61 28.44 34.17 22.50
CA THR A 61 28.53 34.35 23.99
C THR A 61 28.85 35.81 24.43
N PRO A 62 28.29 36.39 25.53
CA PRO A 62 28.12 35.89 26.94
C PRO A 62 26.64 35.81 27.43
N GLU A 63 26.20 35.15 28.52
CA GLU A 63 26.61 34.96 29.95
C GLU A 63 26.13 35.99 30.98
N LEU A 64 25.34 35.53 31.97
CA LEU A 64 25.13 36.01 33.36
C LEU A 64 24.06 35.09 34.02
N HIS A 65 24.17 34.50 35.22
CA HIS A 65 25.29 34.35 36.16
C HIS A 65 25.07 33.12 37.09
N THR A 66 26.10 32.66 37.81
CA THR A 66 26.13 31.48 38.73
C THR A 66 25.98 31.93 40.22
N PRO A 67 26.23 31.17 41.34
CA PRO A 67 26.99 29.89 41.54
C PRO A 67 26.59 28.94 42.70
N LEU A 68 27.50 27.97 43.02
CA LEU A 68 27.66 27.12 44.23
C LEU A 68 26.81 25.81 44.29
N GLN A 69 27.30 24.66 44.83
CA GLN A 69 28.63 24.31 45.39
C GLN A 69 28.98 22.80 45.16
N VAL A 70 30.19 22.38 45.57
CA VAL A 70 30.79 21.03 45.32
C VAL A 70 31.22 20.38 46.66
N ILE A 71 31.29 19.02 46.71
CA ILE A 71 32.07 18.09 47.60
C ILE A 71 31.19 16.88 48.01
N SER A 72 31.66 15.65 48.30
CA SER A 72 32.67 14.72 47.72
C SER A 72 32.65 13.40 48.56
N LEU A 73 33.34 12.33 48.11
CA LEU A 73 33.62 11.07 48.83
C LEU A 73 32.38 10.14 49.03
N GLN A 74 32.49 8.81 49.24
CA GLN A 74 33.65 7.92 49.41
C GLN A 74 33.37 6.47 48.94
N HIS A 75 34.39 5.75 48.46
CA HIS A 75 34.39 4.28 48.23
C HIS A 75 34.94 3.54 49.47
N PRO A 76 34.64 2.23 49.70
CA PRO A 76 35.61 1.19 49.28
C PRO A 76 35.02 -0.23 48.98
N CYS A 77 35.87 -1.11 48.40
CA CYS A 77 36.09 -2.56 48.69
C CYS A 77 34.91 -3.58 48.89
N ASP A 78 35.01 -4.87 48.54
CA ASP A 78 36.06 -5.66 47.85
C ASP A 78 35.53 -7.03 47.34
N ALA A 79 36.40 -7.79 46.64
CA ALA A 79 36.33 -9.24 46.36
C ALA A 79 35.26 -9.76 45.34
N GLN A 80 35.47 -10.89 44.62
CA GLN A 80 36.69 -11.58 44.15
C GLN A 80 36.30 -12.53 42.98
N GLU A 81 37.27 -12.90 42.12
CA GLU A 81 37.08 -13.77 40.94
C GLU A 81 36.70 -15.23 41.29
N ASP A 82 35.88 -15.88 40.43
CA ASP A 82 36.28 -17.04 39.59
C ASP A 82 35.13 -17.42 38.59
N GLY A 83 35.35 -18.35 37.66
CA GLY A 83 34.30 -19.32 37.30
C GLY A 83 33.59 -19.21 35.94
N SER A 84 34.32 -18.98 34.85
CA SER A 84 33.94 -19.25 33.43
C SER A 84 32.60 -19.97 33.12
N GLN A 85 31.75 -19.35 32.30
CA GLN A 85 30.98 -20.10 31.29
C GLN A 85 30.52 -19.24 30.10
N ALA A 86 30.75 -19.73 28.87
CA ALA A 86 30.39 -19.02 27.65
C ALA A 86 28.95 -19.36 27.22
N VAL A 87 28.12 -18.33 27.00
CA VAL A 87 26.82 -18.46 26.31
C VAL A 87 26.84 -17.56 25.09
N THR A 88 26.66 -18.14 23.91
CA THR A 88 26.69 -17.42 22.63
C THR A 88 25.53 -16.43 22.53
N THR A 89 25.84 -15.14 22.40
CA THR A 89 24.88 -14.16 21.86
C THR A 89 24.50 -14.58 20.45
N ARG A 90 23.22 -14.91 20.25
CA ARG A 90 22.68 -15.24 18.92
C ARG A 90 21.54 -14.29 18.59
N GLU A 91 21.79 -13.45 17.59
CA GLU A 91 20.81 -12.51 17.06
C GLU A 91 19.52 -13.23 16.66
N LYS A 92 18.39 -12.62 16.97
CA LYS A 92 17.09 -12.97 16.37
C LYS A 92 16.72 -11.87 15.40
N SER A 93 16.61 -12.25 14.13
CA SER A 93 15.95 -11.46 13.07
C SER A 93 14.65 -10.84 13.59
N GLY A 94 14.51 -9.53 13.40
CA GLY A 94 13.42 -8.74 13.97
C GLY A 94 12.04 -9.09 13.43
N LYS A 95 11.37 -10.09 14.03
CA LYS A 95 9.94 -9.91 14.29
C LYS A 95 9.84 -8.94 15.46
N LEU A 96 9.63 -7.67 15.15
CA LEU A 96 9.20 -6.70 16.15
C LEU A 96 7.76 -7.06 16.53
N SER A 97 7.61 -8.03 17.44
CA SER A 97 6.34 -8.29 18.08
C SER A 97 5.96 -7.03 18.85
N LEU A 98 5.04 -6.25 18.29
CA LEU A 98 4.13 -5.39 19.04
C LEU A 98 3.26 -6.28 19.92
N LEU A 99 3.90 -6.91 20.91
CA LEU A 99 3.24 -7.17 22.17
C LEU A 99 2.68 -5.82 22.61
N PRO A 100 1.38 -5.72 22.94
CA PRO A 100 0.95 -4.54 23.69
C PRO A 100 1.88 -4.44 24.87
N VAL A 101 2.45 -3.25 25.11
CA VAL A 101 3.17 -3.01 26.36
C VAL A 101 2.16 -3.36 27.43
N LYS A 102 2.40 -4.45 28.16
CA LYS A 102 1.73 -4.69 29.42
C LYS A 102 2.24 -3.59 30.33
N VAL A 103 1.55 -2.44 30.26
CA VAL A 103 1.46 -1.49 31.35
C VAL A 103 0.79 -2.28 32.45
N SER A 104 1.61 -3.07 33.13
CA SER A 104 1.23 -3.86 34.28
C SER A 104 1.14 -2.88 35.43
N VAL A 105 0.15 -1.99 35.32
CA VAL A 105 -0.40 -1.24 36.43
C VAL A 105 -0.77 -2.31 37.45
N GLY A 106 0.13 -2.52 38.41
CA GLY A 106 -0.12 -3.38 39.55
C GLY A 106 -1.22 -2.70 40.34
N TRP A 107 -2.48 -2.98 39.96
CA TRP A 107 -3.67 -2.36 40.51
C TRP A 107 -3.58 -2.44 42.03
N ALA A 108 -3.28 -1.29 42.65
CA ALA A 108 -2.72 -1.30 43.98
C ALA A 108 -3.71 -1.94 44.96
N ALA A 109 -3.37 -3.12 45.47
CA ALA A 109 -4.01 -3.77 46.61
C ALA A 109 -3.67 -2.98 47.89
N GLY A 110 -4.14 -1.73 47.91
CA GLY A 110 -3.53 -0.60 48.60
C GLY A 110 -4.46 0.62 48.64
N LEU A 111 -5.68 0.40 49.13
CA LEU A 111 -6.46 1.43 49.84
C LEU A 111 -6.37 1.09 51.34
N PRO A 112 -5.50 1.76 52.12
CA PRO A 112 -5.36 1.46 53.54
C PRO A 112 -6.53 2.00 54.38
N LEU A 113 -7.25 1.06 55.00
CA LEU A 113 -7.54 0.95 56.45
C LEU A 113 -8.22 2.10 57.24
N SER A 114 -8.36 3.33 56.75
CA SER A 114 -8.99 4.43 57.50
C SER A 114 -10.48 4.24 57.79
N LEU A 115 -11.18 3.38 57.03
CA LEU A 115 -12.59 2.98 57.29
C LEU A 115 -12.77 2.24 58.65
N TRP A 116 -11.67 1.78 59.26
CA TRP A 116 -11.68 1.04 60.53
C TRP A 116 -11.21 1.85 61.74
N ARG A 117 -11.05 3.18 61.60
CA ARG A 117 -11.00 4.11 62.74
C ARG A 117 -12.39 4.56 63.20
N MET A 118 -13.43 3.83 62.81
CA MET A 118 -14.71 3.82 63.52
C MET A 118 -14.53 3.19 64.91
N ILE A 119 -13.97 3.99 65.84
CA ILE A 119 -14.27 3.86 67.25
C ILE A 119 -15.79 3.72 67.32
N LEU A 120 -16.26 2.64 67.93
CA LEU A 120 -17.66 2.30 67.97
C LEU A 120 -18.34 3.26 68.96
N TRP A 121 -18.61 4.49 68.51
CA TRP A 121 -19.24 5.58 69.27
C TRP A 121 -20.72 5.27 69.46
N MET A 122 -20.95 4.21 70.22
CA MET A 122 -22.26 3.75 70.63
C MET A 122 -22.77 4.74 71.65
N LYS A 123 -23.56 5.72 71.20
CA LYS A 123 -24.37 6.54 72.09
C LYS A 123 -25.39 5.64 72.78
N THR A 124 -24.98 5.04 73.90
CA THR A 124 -25.75 4.04 74.66
C THR A 124 -27.03 4.59 75.29
N GLU A 125 -27.29 5.89 75.10
CA GLU A 125 -28.54 6.56 75.44
C GLU A 125 -29.70 6.16 74.50
N GLU A 126 -29.43 5.76 73.25
CA GLU A 126 -30.49 5.45 72.26
C GLU A 126 -30.44 4.03 71.67
N MET A 127 -29.26 3.43 71.47
CA MET A 127 -29.19 2.09 70.87
C MET A 127 -29.50 0.99 71.88
N ALA A 128 -30.44 0.11 71.53
CA ALA A 128 -30.81 -1.04 72.35
C ALA A 128 -29.64 -2.04 72.51
N LEU A 129 -29.43 -2.54 73.73
CA LEU A 129 -28.32 -3.44 74.09
C LEU A 129 -28.27 -4.73 73.24
N GLY A 130 -29.41 -5.19 72.72
CA GLY A 130 -29.49 -6.33 71.81
C GLY A 130 -28.87 -6.05 70.43
N GLU A 131 -29.05 -4.84 69.89
CA GLU A 131 -28.46 -4.46 68.60
C GLU A 131 -26.94 -4.26 68.71
N LEU A 132 -26.48 -3.71 69.85
CA LEU A 132 -25.06 -3.64 70.21
C LEU A 132 -24.40 -5.03 70.16
N LEU A 133 -25.06 -6.04 70.74
CA LEU A 133 -24.55 -7.41 70.74
C LEU A 133 -24.65 -8.08 69.38
N GLU A 134 -25.72 -7.85 68.61
CA GLU A 134 -25.86 -8.45 67.27
C GLU A 134 -24.85 -7.85 66.26
N ARG A 135 -24.57 -6.54 66.36
CA ARG A 135 -23.49 -5.90 65.57
C ARG A 135 -22.11 -6.46 65.93
N LEU A 136 -21.82 -6.67 67.23
CA LEU A 136 -20.57 -7.31 67.68
C LEU A 136 -20.47 -8.78 67.22
N ARG A 137 -21.59 -9.53 67.25
CA ARG A 137 -21.69 -10.90 66.72
C ARG A 137 -21.42 -10.93 65.21
N THR A 138 -22.02 -10.02 64.45
CA THR A 138 -21.80 -9.88 63.00
C THR A 138 -20.32 -9.64 62.69
N VAL A 139 -19.67 -8.68 63.38
CA VAL A 139 -18.24 -8.41 63.25
C VAL A 139 -17.39 -9.64 63.57
N THR A 140 -17.71 -10.37 64.65
CA THR A 140 -16.97 -11.58 65.06
C THR A 140 -17.10 -12.70 64.04
N GLN A 141 -18.30 -12.91 63.47
CA GLN A 141 -18.53 -13.95 62.46
C GLN A 141 -17.83 -13.66 61.12
N SER A 142 -17.72 -12.38 60.71
CA SER A 142 -16.94 -11.99 59.53
C SER A 142 -15.42 -12.25 59.68
N ILE A 143 -14.89 -12.24 60.90
CA ILE A 143 -13.48 -12.57 61.16
C ILE A 143 -13.24 -14.10 61.05
N ASP A 144 -14.17 -14.90 61.58
CA ASP A 144 -14.02 -16.36 61.63
C ASP A 144 -14.06 -17.04 60.25
N GLN A 145 -14.83 -16.51 59.29
CA GLN A 145 -14.90 -17.05 57.92
C GLN A 145 -13.61 -16.86 57.10
N HIS A 146 -12.55 -16.25 57.66
CA HIS A 146 -11.27 -16.04 56.99
C HIS A 146 -10.07 -16.69 57.71
N SER A 147 -10.31 -17.55 58.71
CA SER A 147 -9.26 -18.34 59.37
C SER A 147 -8.87 -19.59 58.54
N PRO A 148 -7.63 -19.73 58.04
CA PRO A 148 -7.26 -20.83 57.13
C PRO A 148 -6.96 -22.13 57.89
N THR A 149 -7.93 -23.03 57.96
CA THR A 149 -7.75 -24.38 58.56
C THR A 149 -7.35 -25.43 57.51
N HIS A 150 -6.04 -25.64 57.27
CA HIS A 150 -5.40 -26.96 57.07
C HIS A 150 -3.91 -26.83 56.69
N PRO A 151 -3.01 -27.72 57.19
CA PRO A 151 -1.60 -27.71 56.80
C PRO A 151 -1.29 -28.64 55.60
N GLY A 152 -0.71 -28.05 54.55
CA GLY A 152 0.25 -28.72 53.65
C GLY A 152 -0.27 -29.40 52.38
N LYS A 153 0.08 -28.82 51.21
CA LYS A 153 1.13 -29.34 50.32
C LYS A 153 1.41 -28.40 49.13
N SER A 154 2.70 -28.18 48.85
CA SER A 154 3.29 -27.75 47.57
C SER A 154 2.53 -26.75 46.67
N GLY A 155 3.00 -25.49 46.64
CA GLY A 155 3.71 -25.08 45.42
C GLY A 155 3.08 -24.09 44.44
N GLN A 156 2.26 -23.12 44.86
CA GLN A 156 2.18 -21.78 44.21
C GLN A 156 1.37 -20.78 45.07
N PRO A 157 1.80 -19.51 45.22
CA PRO A 157 1.01 -18.50 45.91
C PRO A 157 -0.06 -17.92 44.98
N VAL A 158 -1.32 -18.35 45.17
CA VAL A 158 -2.49 -17.68 44.57
C VAL A 158 -2.89 -16.53 45.49
N GLU A 159 -2.84 -15.30 44.99
CA GLU A 159 -3.15 -14.10 45.77
C GLU A 159 -4.68 -13.88 45.85
N PRO A 160 -5.29 -13.82 47.05
CA PRO A 160 -6.75 -13.72 47.18
C PRO A 160 -7.24 -12.27 47.01
N THR A 161 -7.79 -11.97 45.84
CA THR A 161 -8.29 -10.65 45.43
C THR A 161 -9.66 -10.28 46.03
N ALA A 162 -9.73 -10.12 47.36
CA ALA A 162 -10.89 -9.56 48.06
C ALA A 162 -10.57 -8.97 49.46
N ARG A 163 -9.63 -8.01 49.58
CA ARG A 163 -9.35 -7.33 50.86
C ARG A 163 -10.43 -6.29 51.23
N GLY A 164 -11.59 -6.77 51.68
CA GLY A 164 -12.65 -5.97 52.32
C GLY A 164 -12.71 -6.10 53.85
N SER A 165 -11.81 -6.87 54.45
CA SER A 165 -11.87 -7.35 55.84
C SER A 165 -11.11 -6.43 56.83
N PHE A 166 -11.45 -6.53 58.12
CA PHE A 166 -10.82 -5.80 59.23
C PHE A 166 -9.28 -5.83 59.22
N PRO A 167 -8.59 -4.76 59.67
CA PRO A 167 -7.14 -4.77 59.91
C PRO A 167 -6.75 -5.68 61.09
N GLY A 168 -6.50 -6.96 60.77
CA GLY A 168 -5.89 -7.92 61.68
C GLY A 168 -6.83 -8.47 62.76
N ASN A 169 -6.24 -9.29 63.65
CA ASN A 169 -6.99 -9.98 64.70
C ASN A 169 -7.48 -8.98 65.76
N LEU A 170 -8.79 -8.83 65.87
CA LEU A 170 -9.45 -7.94 66.83
C LEU A 170 -9.34 -8.55 68.25
N GLN A 171 -8.26 -8.22 68.97
CA GLN A 171 -7.89 -8.89 70.24
C GLN A 171 -8.63 -8.37 71.48
N LEU A 172 -8.99 -7.08 71.50
CA LEU A 172 -9.50 -6.37 72.67
C LEU A 172 -10.63 -5.41 72.27
N VAL A 173 -11.74 -5.45 73.00
CA VAL A 173 -12.84 -4.49 72.92
C VAL A 173 -13.06 -3.86 74.29
N LEU A 174 -13.05 -2.53 74.34
CA LEU A 174 -13.33 -1.76 75.56
C LEU A 174 -14.73 -1.14 75.44
N VAL A 175 -15.58 -1.36 76.43
CA VAL A 175 -16.98 -0.88 76.43
C VAL A 175 -17.20 -0.03 77.68
N LEU A 176 -17.46 1.26 77.50
CA LEU A 176 -17.89 2.14 78.59
C LEU A 176 -19.31 1.77 79.02
N ARG A 177 -19.51 1.48 80.32
CA ARG A 177 -20.85 1.23 80.87
C ARG A 177 -21.72 2.48 80.79
N PRO A 178 -23.02 2.35 80.46
CA PRO A 178 -23.97 3.45 80.59
C PRO A 178 -24.04 3.99 82.03
N THR A 179 -24.34 5.28 82.14
CA THR A 179 -24.49 5.98 83.42
C THR A 179 -25.80 5.63 84.14
N THR A 180 -26.83 5.19 83.42
CA THR A 180 -28.15 4.89 84.01
C THR A 180 -28.17 3.53 84.72
N LEU A 181 -28.76 3.49 85.93
CA LEU A 181 -28.76 2.30 86.81
C LEU A 181 -29.40 1.06 86.18
N LEU A 182 -30.50 1.23 85.42
CA LEU A 182 -31.24 0.12 84.80
C LEU A 182 -30.45 -0.52 83.64
N GLN A 183 -29.83 0.29 82.77
CA GLN A 183 -28.99 -0.23 81.70
C GLN A 183 -27.74 -0.93 82.25
N ARG A 184 -27.16 -0.40 83.34
CA ARG A 184 -26.00 -0.99 84.03
C ARG A 184 -26.30 -2.43 84.47
N ALA A 185 -27.41 -2.64 85.19
CA ALA A 185 -27.83 -3.96 85.65
C ALA A 185 -28.12 -4.95 84.51
N LEU A 186 -28.76 -4.51 83.42
CA LEU A 186 -29.02 -5.35 82.25
C LEU A 186 -27.72 -5.73 81.52
N SER A 187 -26.74 -4.83 81.43
CA SER A 187 -25.43 -5.12 80.83
C SER A 187 -24.65 -6.20 81.59
N ASP A 188 -24.62 -6.12 82.92
CA ASP A 188 -23.91 -7.07 83.78
C ASP A 188 -24.58 -8.46 83.87
N ILE A 189 -25.83 -8.59 83.41
CA ILE A 189 -26.53 -9.87 83.25
C ILE A 189 -26.24 -10.47 81.86
N LEU A 190 -26.49 -9.75 80.76
CA LEU A 190 -26.31 -10.32 79.41
C LEU A 190 -24.85 -10.66 79.09
N PHE A 191 -23.88 -9.86 79.54
CA PHE A 191 -22.46 -10.18 79.34
C PHE A 191 -21.96 -11.38 80.16
N LYS A 192 -22.71 -11.83 81.19
CA LYS A 192 -22.39 -13.09 81.88
C LYS A 192 -22.89 -14.32 81.11
N PHE A 193 -23.96 -14.20 80.33
CA PHE A 193 -24.50 -15.31 79.54
C PHE A 193 -23.77 -15.51 78.20
N ASN A 194 -23.32 -14.43 77.55
CA ASN A 194 -22.64 -14.51 76.24
C ASN A 194 -21.11 -14.52 76.32
N LYS A 195 -20.52 -14.66 77.53
CA LYS A 195 -19.08 -14.43 77.75
C LYS A 195 -18.17 -15.39 76.98
N ASP A 196 -18.64 -16.62 76.76
CA ASP A 196 -17.91 -17.69 76.11
C ASP A 196 -18.19 -17.78 74.59
N GLU A 197 -19.04 -16.90 74.04
CA GLU A 197 -19.39 -16.87 72.60
C GLU A 197 -18.37 -16.08 71.74
N PHE A 198 -17.51 -15.26 72.36
CA PHE A 198 -16.58 -14.36 71.66
C PHE A 198 -15.11 -14.79 71.80
N LYS A 199 -14.39 -14.90 70.67
CA LYS A 199 -12.95 -15.19 70.61
C LYS A 199 -12.03 -14.01 71.00
N MET A 200 -12.60 -12.87 71.36
CA MET A 200 -11.89 -11.62 71.67
C MET A 200 -12.12 -11.19 73.13
N LYS A 201 -11.15 -10.51 73.75
CA LYS A 201 -11.27 -10.07 75.13
C LYS A 201 -12.16 -8.82 75.19
N VAL A 202 -13.31 -8.88 75.86
CA VAL A 202 -14.16 -7.71 76.12
C VAL A 202 -14.00 -7.24 77.56
N ILE A 203 -13.81 -5.93 77.77
CA ILE A 203 -13.68 -5.29 79.10
C ILE A 203 -14.78 -4.23 79.26
N MET A 204 -15.60 -4.38 80.30
CA MET A 204 -16.65 -3.43 80.68
C MET A 204 -16.09 -2.39 81.64
N LEU A 205 -15.79 -1.20 81.15
CA LEU A 205 -15.23 -0.08 81.91
C LEU A 205 -16.32 0.62 82.73
N SER A 206 -16.01 0.98 83.98
CA SER A 206 -16.94 1.62 84.91
C SER A 206 -17.04 3.14 84.77
N SER A 207 -16.03 3.76 84.15
CA SER A 207 -15.85 5.22 83.97
C SER A 207 -14.85 5.53 82.84
N VAL A 208 -14.86 6.76 82.32
CA VAL A 208 -13.85 7.26 81.36
C VAL A 208 -12.44 7.26 81.98
N THR A 209 -12.34 7.47 83.29
CA THR A 209 -11.06 7.38 84.03
C THR A 209 -10.41 6.00 83.93
N GLU A 210 -11.21 4.94 83.79
CA GLU A 210 -10.72 3.57 83.60
C GLU A 210 -10.22 3.33 82.16
N LEU A 211 -10.82 4.00 81.16
CA LEU A 211 -10.37 3.95 79.76
C LEU A 211 -8.92 4.44 79.62
N HIS A 212 -8.55 5.48 80.37
CA HIS A 212 -7.18 6.02 80.39
C HIS A 212 -6.12 5.05 80.94
N SER A 213 -6.50 3.96 81.61
CA SER A 213 -5.54 2.90 82.00
C SER A 213 -5.25 1.88 80.89
N TYR A 214 -5.98 1.96 79.76
CA TYR A 214 -5.83 1.08 78.61
C TYR A 214 -5.44 1.83 77.32
N ILE A 215 -5.82 3.10 77.18
CA ILE A 215 -5.52 3.94 76.01
C ILE A 215 -4.96 5.29 76.48
N ASP A 216 -3.85 5.71 75.88
CA ASP A 216 -3.24 7.02 76.17
C ASP A 216 -4.14 8.18 75.74
N ARG A 217 -4.11 9.29 76.48
CA ARG A 217 -4.95 10.47 76.20
C ARG A 217 -4.70 11.12 74.85
N SER A 218 -3.49 10.99 74.29
CA SER A 218 -3.16 11.46 72.93
C SER A 218 -3.90 10.70 71.81
N GLN A 219 -4.51 9.55 72.12
CA GLN A 219 -5.23 8.68 71.17
C GLN A 219 -6.74 8.64 71.43
N LEU A 220 -7.24 9.58 72.24
CA LEU A 220 -8.64 9.72 72.63
C LEU A 220 -9.13 11.12 72.25
N THR A 221 -10.36 11.21 71.73
CA THR A 221 -11.02 12.48 71.45
C THR A 221 -11.32 13.25 72.74
N GLN A 222 -11.52 14.56 72.63
CA GLN A 222 -11.83 15.42 73.78
C GLN A 222 -13.08 14.95 74.57
N GLU A 223 -14.08 14.39 73.88
CA GLU A 223 -15.28 13.79 74.47
C GLU A 223 -14.98 12.62 75.43
N LEU A 224 -13.89 11.89 75.17
CA LEU A 224 -13.40 10.78 75.98
C LEU A 224 -12.29 11.23 76.96
N GLY A 225 -12.17 12.53 77.24
CA GLY A 225 -11.17 13.09 78.15
C GLY A 225 -9.74 13.01 77.63
N GLY A 226 -9.56 12.86 76.32
CA GLY A 226 -8.26 12.86 75.65
C GLY A 226 -7.88 14.22 75.07
N THR A 227 -6.79 14.24 74.31
CA THR A 227 -6.20 15.43 73.69
C THR A 227 -6.09 15.31 72.16
N GLN A 228 -6.66 14.27 71.55
CA GLN A 228 -6.73 14.18 70.09
C GLN A 228 -7.80 15.14 69.58
N GLU A 229 -7.40 16.11 68.75
CA GLU A 229 -8.35 16.83 67.91
C GLU A 229 -8.90 15.90 66.84
N TYR A 230 -10.22 15.86 66.73
CA TYR A 230 -10.95 15.12 65.72
C TYR A 230 -12.18 15.91 65.30
N CYS A 231 -12.37 16.08 64.00
CA CYS A 231 -13.55 16.72 63.44
C CYS A 231 -14.18 15.78 62.42
N HIS A 232 -15.33 15.21 62.77
CA HIS A 232 -16.03 14.21 61.95
C HIS A 232 -16.39 14.77 60.57
N GLU A 233 -16.81 16.03 60.49
CA GLU A 233 -17.18 16.71 59.24
C GLU A 233 -15.97 16.91 58.31
N LYS A 234 -14.82 17.37 58.84
CA LYS A 234 -13.56 17.46 58.07
C LYS A 234 -13.11 16.07 57.58
N TRP A 235 -13.18 15.06 58.45
CA TRP A 235 -12.81 13.68 58.10
C TRP A 235 -13.67 13.14 56.97
N ILE A 236 -15.01 13.28 57.05
CA ILE A 236 -15.92 12.90 55.97
C ILE A 236 -15.60 13.68 54.69
N SER A 237 -15.43 15.01 54.79
CA SER A 237 -15.17 15.88 53.63
C SER A 237 -13.90 15.48 52.88
N HIS A 238 -12.77 15.36 53.58
CA HIS A 238 -11.51 14.90 53.00
C HIS A 238 -11.64 13.47 52.44
N ARG A 239 -12.28 12.55 53.17
CA ARG A 239 -12.46 11.16 52.73
C ARG A 239 -13.27 11.06 51.44
N THR A 240 -14.41 11.75 51.36
CA THR A 240 -15.25 11.80 50.15
C THR A 240 -14.53 12.46 48.98
N ALA A 241 -13.75 13.52 49.21
CA ALA A 241 -12.97 14.16 48.15
C ALA A 241 -11.82 13.26 47.63
N ILE A 242 -11.13 12.54 48.51
CA ILE A 242 -10.08 11.57 48.15
C ILE A 242 -10.65 10.38 47.38
N GLU A 243 -11.82 9.87 47.79
CA GLU A 243 -12.48 8.78 47.06
C GLU A 243 -13.00 9.23 45.69
N GLY A 244 -13.55 10.45 45.60
CA GLY A 244 -13.91 11.08 44.32
C GLY A 244 -12.71 11.27 43.38
N PHE A 245 -11.58 11.75 43.91
CA PHE A 245 -10.34 11.90 43.14
C PHE A 245 -9.76 10.55 42.71
N ALA A 246 -9.78 9.53 43.58
CA ALA A 246 -9.34 8.17 43.24
C ALA A 246 -10.20 7.55 42.13
N VAL A 247 -11.52 7.77 42.15
CA VAL A 247 -12.44 7.38 41.06
C VAL A 247 -12.13 8.15 39.77
N MET A 248 -11.76 9.43 39.85
CA MET A 248 -11.35 10.22 38.69
C MET A 248 -10.05 9.70 38.08
N VAL A 249 -8.97 9.55 38.85
CA VAL A 249 -7.68 9.00 38.40
C VAL A 249 -7.88 7.63 37.74
N LYS A 250 -8.68 6.75 38.37
CA LYS A 250 -9.05 5.45 37.80
C LYS A 250 -9.77 5.60 36.45
N LYS A 251 -10.78 6.47 36.35
CA LYS A 251 -11.54 6.68 35.11
C LYS A 251 -10.64 7.22 33.99
N THR A 252 -9.83 8.23 34.28
CA THR A 252 -8.89 8.83 33.33
C THR A 252 -7.91 7.78 32.80
N ALA A 253 -7.28 6.99 33.68
CA ALA A 253 -6.39 5.90 33.29
C ALA A 253 -7.10 4.82 32.44
N GLN A 254 -8.36 4.49 32.75
CA GLN A 254 -9.16 3.56 31.93
C GLN A 254 -9.49 4.13 30.54
N THR A 255 -9.79 5.43 30.43
CA THR A 255 -10.01 6.09 29.13
C THR A 255 -8.72 6.13 28.30
N LEU A 256 -7.60 6.51 28.91
CA LEU A 256 -6.26 6.47 28.30
C LEU A 256 -5.90 5.06 27.81
N GLN A 257 -6.18 4.03 28.62
CA GLN A 257 -5.96 2.64 28.22
C GLN A 257 -6.85 2.23 27.03
N SER A 258 -8.15 2.58 27.04
CA SER A 258 -9.05 2.24 25.93
C SER A 258 -8.67 2.93 24.62
N PHE A 259 -8.20 4.18 24.66
CA PHE A 259 -7.67 4.86 23.48
C PHE A 259 -6.32 4.28 23.04
N GLY A 260 -5.43 3.93 23.97
CA GLY A 260 -4.19 3.21 23.66
C GLY A 260 -4.42 1.88 22.93
N THR A 261 -5.47 1.14 23.32
CA THR A 261 -5.94 -0.06 22.59
C THR A 261 -6.48 0.31 21.20
N GLU A 262 -7.37 1.30 21.09
CA GLU A 262 -7.91 1.77 19.79
C GLU A 262 -6.77 2.10 18.80
N LEU A 263 -5.78 2.87 19.25
CA LEU A 263 -4.61 3.26 18.45
C LEU A 263 -3.69 2.07 18.10
N ALA A 264 -3.61 1.05 18.96
CA ALA A 264 -2.78 -0.14 18.72
C ALA A 264 -3.46 -1.16 17.78
N GLU A 265 -4.78 -1.22 17.79
CA GLU A 265 -5.62 -2.11 16.95
C GLU A 265 -6.03 -1.45 15.62
N THR A 266 -5.80 -0.15 15.44
CA THR A 266 -6.09 0.56 14.19
C THR A 266 -5.24 0.06 13.01
N GLU A 267 -5.89 -0.44 11.97
CA GLU A 267 -5.27 -0.72 10.67
C GLU A 267 -4.93 0.58 9.93
N LEU A 268 -3.80 0.59 9.22
CA LEU A 268 -3.33 1.76 8.47
C LEU A 268 -4.08 1.88 7.13
N PRO A 269 -4.73 3.03 6.81
CA PRO A 269 -5.50 3.17 5.58
C PRO A 269 -4.62 3.14 4.32
N SER A 270 -5.21 2.67 3.22
CA SER A 270 -4.57 2.57 1.91
C SER A 270 -4.52 3.89 1.12
N GLU A 271 -5.28 4.91 1.54
CA GLU A 271 -5.49 6.17 0.81
C GLU A 271 -5.00 7.41 1.57
N ILE A 272 -4.48 8.40 0.85
CA ILE A 272 -3.98 9.68 1.40
C ILE A 272 -5.05 10.39 2.24
N GLN A 273 -6.26 10.53 1.70
CA GLN A 273 -7.35 11.25 2.39
C GLN A 273 -7.78 10.51 3.66
N ALA A 274 -7.93 9.18 3.60
CA ALA A 274 -8.28 8.36 4.76
C ALA A 274 -7.21 8.45 5.87
N THR A 275 -5.93 8.34 5.54
CA THR A 275 -4.83 8.47 6.51
C THR A 275 -4.74 9.89 7.10
N THR A 276 -5.04 10.93 6.31
CA THR A 276 -5.10 12.33 6.78
C THR A 276 -6.26 12.56 7.77
N VAL A 277 -7.45 12.05 7.44
CA VAL A 277 -8.63 12.09 8.33
C VAL A 277 -8.36 11.28 9.60
N LEU A 278 -7.71 10.12 9.51
CA LEU A 278 -7.35 9.31 10.67
C LEU A 278 -6.36 10.02 11.60
N LEU A 279 -5.27 10.58 11.06
CA LEU A 279 -4.26 11.31 11.82
C LEU A 279 -4.85 12.53 12.55
N SER A 280 -5.65 13.34 11.85
CA SER A 280 -6.37 14.48 12.46
C SER A 280 -7.40 14.05 13.51
N THR A 281 -8.12 12.94 13.29
CA THR A 281 -9.05 12.36 14.27
C THR A 281 -8.33 11.91 15.54
N HIS A 282 -7.23 11.15 15.40
CA HIS A 282 -6.41 10.69 16.52
C HIS A 282 -5.79 11.84 17.30
N THR A 283 -5.25 12.85 16.61
CA THR A 283 -4.68 14.05 17.24
C THR A 283 -5.75 14.81 18.03
N THR A 284 -6.95 14.97 17.48
CA THR A 284 -8.08 15.62 18.17
C THR A 284 -8.51 14.84 19.42
N LYS A 285 -8.57 13.50 19.35
CA LYS A 285 -8.83 12.64 20.52
C LYS A 285 -7.74 12.79 21.59
N LYS A 286 -6.46 12.82 21.19
CA LYS A 286 -5.31 13.02 22.08
C LYS A 286 -5.35 14.37 22.79
N GLU A 287 -5.61 15.48 22.08
CA GLU A 287 -5.68 16.81 22.71
C GLU A 287 -6.84 16.92 23.70
N LYS A 288 -8.01 16.37 23.36
CA LYS A 288 -9.13 16.29 24.32
C LYS A 288 -8.72 15.56 25.60
N MET A 289 -8.06 14.40 25.45
CA MET A 289 -7.71 13.55 26.60
C MET A 289 -6.55 14.12 27.44
N LYS A 290 -5.67 14.93 26.83
CA LYS A 290 -4.74 15.83 27.57
C LYS A 290 -5.49 16.88 28.37
N GLY A 291 -6.55 17.47 27.83
CA GLY A 291 -7.45 18.37 28.57
C GLY A 291 -8.08 17.68 29.79
N ASP A 292 -8.61 16.47 29.61
CA ASP A 292 -9.19 15.66 30.70
C ASP A 292 -8.14 15.29 31.79
N LEU A 293 -6.88 15.01 31.40
CA LEU A 293 -5.75 14.80 32.31
C LEU A 293 -5.43 16.06 33.15
N LEU A 294 -5.30 17.22 32.50
CA LEU A 294 -5.00 18.49 33.17
C LEU A 294 -6.11 18.89 34.16
N VAL A 295 -7.38 18.61 33.84
CA VAL A 295 -8.51 18.81 34.76
C VAL A 295 -8.43 17.89 35.98
N ALA A 296 -7.98 16.65 35.81
CA ALA A 296 -7.79 15.71 36.92
C ALA A 296 -6.59 16.10 37.81
N LEU A 297 -5.44 16.48 37.22
CA LEU A 297 -4.28 17.03 37.94
C LEU A 297 -4.69 18.27 38.76
N GLY A 298 -5.39 19.21 38.13
CA GLY A 298 -5.90 20.42 38.79
C GLY A 298 -6.98 20.16 39.87
N GLN A 299 -7.56 18.96 39.96
CA GLN A 299 -8.38 18.56 41.12
C GLN A 299 -7.55 17.93 42.23
N GLY A 300 -6.58 17.07 41.88
CA GLY A 300 -5.63 16.51 42.83
C GLY A 300 -4.80 17.57 43.56
N SER A 301 -4.32 18.60 42.85
CA SER A 301 -3.55 19.71 43.45
C SER A 301 -4.38 20.51 44.46
N ARG A 302 -5.64 20.88 44.12
CA ARG A 302 -6.52 21.60 45.06
C ARG A 302 -6.92 20.77 46.27
N LEU A 303 -7.03 19.45 46.11
CA LEU A 303 -7.23 18.53 47.24
C LEU A 303 -5.97 18.43 48.11
N LEU A 304 -4.78 18.41 47.51
CA LEU A 304 -3.50 18.44 48.22
C LEU A 304 -3.34 19.77 48.99
N GLU A 305 -3.66 20.90 48.38
CA GLU A 305 -3.71 22.22 49.03
C GLU A 305 -4.68 22.22 50.22
N SER A 306 -5.90 21.68 50.06
CA SER A 306 -6.91 21.59 51.13
C SER A 306 -6.44 20.75 52.33
N ILE A 307 -5.63 19.71 52.12
CA ILE A 307 -5.09 18.86 53.19
C ILE A 307 -3.92 19.54 53.91
N ASN A 308 -3.09 20.32 53.19
CA ASN A 308 -1.95 21.05 53.77
C ASN A 308 -2.34 22.41 54.37
N GLU A 309 -3.58 22.89 54.19
CA GLU A 309 -4.04 24.22 54.65
C GLU A 309 -3.72 24.53 56.13
N PRO A 310 -3.85 23.59 57.10
CA PRO A 310 -3.46 23.83 58.48
C PRO A 310 -1.96 24.13 58.64
N VAL A 311 -1.09 23.38 57.96
CA VAL A 311 0.38 23.56 57.98
C VAL A 311 0.80 24.85 57.28
N VAL A 312 0.04 25.28 56.27
CA VAL A 312 0.26 26.55 55.56
C VAL A 312 -0.18 27.75 56.42
N ARG A 313 -1.17 27.60 57.30
CA ARG A 313 -1.56 28.65 58.28
C ARG A 313 -0.65 28.70 59.49
N ASP A 314 -0.22 27.55 59.99
CA ASP A 314 0.57 27.40 61.21
C ASP A 314 1.71 26.39 60.96
N PRO A 315 2.96 26.87 60.75
CA PRO A 315 4.11 26.01 60.51
C PRO A 315 4.48 25.08 61.69
N ASP A 316 4.01 25.37 62.90
CA ASP A 316 4.22 24.51 64.08
C ASP A 316 3.09 23.45 64.22
N HIS A 317 2.11 23.42 63.29
CA HIS A 317 1.01 22.47 63.30
C HIS A 317 1.47 21.03 63.02
N ASN A 318 1.42 20.19 64.06
CA ASN A 318 1.74 18.78 63.97
C ASN A 318 0.54 17.96 63.44
N MET A 319 0.54 17.69 62.13
CA MET A 319 -0.47 16.89 61.41
C MET A 319 -0.77 15.56 62.12
N ASN A 320 -2.05 15.21 62.23
CA ASN A 320 -2.45 13.95 62.85
C ASN A 320 -2.31 12.75 61.88
N GLN A 321 -2.38 11.52 62.41
CA GLN A 321 -2.20 10.29 61.63
C GLN A 321 -3.15 10.17 60.43
N ASP A 322 -4.41 10.58 60.57
CA ASP A 322 -5.41 10.51 59.49
C ASP A 322 -5.08 11.55 58.40
N GLU A 323 -4.53 12.71 58.77
CA GLU A 323 -4.08 13.75 57.83
C GLU A 323 -2.83 13.30 57.05
N LEU A 324 -1.86 12.66 57.73
CA LEU A 324 -0.68 12.07 57.10
C LEU A 324 -1.05 10.94 56.12
N GLU A 325 -2.00 10.07 56.47
CA GLU A 325 -2.51 9.02 55.58
C GLU A 325 -3.27 9.59 54.36
N ASN A 326 -4.05 10.65 54.57
CA ASN A 326 -4.73 11.38 53.50
C ASN A 326 -3.74 12.06 52.55
N LEU A 327 -2.75 12.77 53.10
CA LEU A 327 -1.67 13.43 52.36
C LEU A 327 -0.91 12.44 51.47
N ALA A 328 -0.41 11.35 52.06
CA ALA A 328 0.31 10.30 51.34
C ALA A 328 -0.56 9.61 50.27
N THR A 329 -1.87 9.48 50.51
CA THR A 329 -2.81 8.92 49.54
C THR A 329 -2.99 9.85 48.33
N VAL A 330 -3.15 11.17 48.54
CA VAL A 330 -3.32 12.14 47.44
C VAL A 330 -2.03 12.33 46.66
N GLN A 331 -0.87 12.41 47.33
CA GLN A 331 0.43 12.44 46.67
C GLN A 331 0.63 11.22 45.76
N ARG A 332 0.34 10.01 46.26
CA ARG A 332 0.42 8.77 45.46
C ARG A 332 -0.54 8.78 44.26
N LEU A 333 -1.76 9.28 44.42
CA LEU A 333 -2.73 9.38 43.32
C LEU A 333 -2.29 10.40 42.25
N LEU A 334 -1.65 11.51 42.66
CA LEU A 334 -1.03 12.47 41.74
C LEU A 334 0.16 11.84 40.98
N SER A 335 1.06 11.14 41.67
CA SER A 335 2.18 10.42 41.02
C SER A 335 1.70 9.39 40.00
N GLN A 336 0.63 8.65 40.32
CA GLN A 336 0.02 7.69 39.37
C GLN A 336 -0.56 8.37 38.13
N LEU A 337 -1.03 9.63 38.25
CA LEU A 337 -1.57 10.39 37.13
C LEU A 337 -0.44 10.92 36.21
N ASP A 338 0.66 11.42 36.80
CA ASP A 338 1.90 11.81 36.09
C ASP A 338 2.53 10.62 35.35
N GLU A 339 2.68 9.46 36.01
CA GLU A 339 3.18 8.23 35.38
C GLU A 339 2.31 7.80 34.18
N THR A 340 0.98 7.93 34.31
CA THR A 340 0.03 7.61 33.23
C THR A 340 0.15 8.61 32.07
N GLU A 341 0.28 9.90 32.36
CA GLU A 341 0.45 10.94 31.35
C GLU A 341 1.75 10.77 30.56
N ARG A 342 2.89 10.56 31.26
CA ARG A 342 4.20 10.35 30.65
C ARG A 342 4.24 9.08 29.79
N ALA A 343 3.66 7.98 30.28
CA ALA A 343 3.56 6.74 29.51
C ALA A 343 2.70 6.90 28.24
N PHE A 344 1.66 7.74 28.30
CA PHE A 344 0.83 8.05 27.14
C PHE A 344 1.55 8.94 26.11
N ASP A 345 2.28 9.98 26.52
CA ASP A 345 3.08 10.80 25.59
C ASP A 345 4.15 9.98 24.88
N GLU A 346 4.89 9.15 25.63
CA GLU A 346 5.87 8.22 25.08
C GLU A 346 5.26 7.24 24.06
N PHE A 347 4.02 6.80 24.26
CA PHE A 347 3.30 5.97 23.28
C PHE A 347 2.83 6.81 22.08
N TRP A 348 2.26 7.99 22.35
CA TRP A 348 1.69 8.87 21.33
C TRP A 348 2.73 9.30 20.30
N VAL A 349 3.93 9.73 20.72
CA VAL A 349 5.01 10.13 19.79
C VAL A 349 5.34 8.99 18.82
N ARG A 350 5.49 7.76 19.33
CA ARG A 350 5.78 6.57 18.50
C ARG A 350 4.64 6.23 17.55
N HIS A 351 3.39 6.42 17.96
CA HIS A 351 2.20 6.20 17.14
C HIS A 351 2.02 7.28 16.07
N GLN A 352 2.19 8.56 16.43
CA GLN A 352 2.12 9.70 15.52
C GLN A 352 3.17 9.57 14.40
N THR A 353 4.44 9.33 14.73
CA THR A 353 5.48 9.13 13.71
C THR A 353 5.17 7.97 12.76
N LYS A 354 4.56 6.87 13.25
CA LYS A 354 4.14 5.74 12.41
C LYS A 354 3.01 6.14 11.43
N LEU A 355 2.06 6.98 11.86
CA LEU A 355 0.99 7.49 11.00
C LEU A 355 1.49 8.55 10.00
N GLU A 356 2.42 9.40 10.41
CA GLU A 356 3.07 10.39 9.54
C GLU A 356 3.91 9.70 8.44
N GLN A 357 4.68 8.68 8.81
CA GLN A 357 5.36 7.80 7.85
C GLN A 357 4.35 7.06 6.95
N CYS A 358 3.22 6.60 7.49
CA CYS A 358 2.17 5.99 6.65
C CYS A 358 1.65 6.97 5.59
N LEU A 359 1.39 8.23 5.97
CA LEU A 359 0.97 9.28 5.05
C LEU A 359 2.05 9.61 4.01
N GLN A 360 3.32 9.72 4.41
CA GLN A 360 4.46 9.89 3.50
C GLN A 360 4.52 8.75 2.45
N LEU A 361 4.34 7.50 2.89
CA LEU A 361 4.26 6.35 1.99
C LEU A 361 3.06 6.42 1.04
N ARG A 362 1.87 6.84 1.52
CA ARG A 362 0.68 7.01 0.67
C ARG A 362 0.92 8.05 -0.44
N HIS A 363 1.62 9.15 -0.13
CA HIS A 363 2.03 10.15 -1.12
C HIS A 363 3.07 9.58 -2.10
N PHE A 364 4.16 9.00 -1.60
CA PHE A 364 5.19 8.39 -2.45
C PHE A 364 4.61 7.33 -3.41
N GLU A 365 3.72 6.45 -2.94
CA GLU A 365 3.03 5.46 -3.77
C GLU A 365 2.04 6.07 -4.78
N HIS A 366 1.52 7.27 -4.53
CA HIS A 366 0.69 8.01 -5.49
C HIS A 366 1.57 8.62 -6.58
N ASP A 367 2.59 9.37 -6.17
CA ASP A 367 3.44 10.15 -7.07
C ASP A 367 4.30 9.22 -7.94
N TYR A 368 4.72 8.06 -7.40
CA TYR A 368 5.29 6.95 -8.17
C TYR A 368 4.36 6.42 -9.28
N ARG A 369 3.05 6.29 -9.03
CA ARG A 369 2.10 5.84 -10.06
C ARG A 369 1.90 6.89 -11.15
N GLU A 370 1.88 8.18 -10.79
CA GLU A 370 1.80 9.27 -11.78
C GLU A 370 3.08 9.35 -12.62
N VAL A 371 4.26 9.38 -11.99
CA VAL A 371 5.57 9.42 -12.66
C VAL A 371 5.77 8.18 -13.54
N ARG A 372 5.37 6.98 -13.08
CA ARG A 372 5.42 5.76 -13.90
C ARG A 372 4.56 5.91 -15.16
N ALA A 373 3.30 6.32 -15.02
CA ALA A 373 2.41 6.51 -16.17
C ALA A 373 2.92 7.58 -17.15
N LEU A 374 3.62 8.60 -16.67
CA LEU A 374 4.29 9.60 -17.50
C LEU A 374 5.53 9.03 -18.22
N LEU A 375 6.35 8.22 -17.54
CA LEU A 375 7.49 7.51 -18.13
C LEU A 375 7.04 6.52 -19.21
N ASP A 376 5.98 5.76 -18.94
CA ASP A 376 5.36 4.86 -19.90
C ASP A 376 4.83 5.64 -21.12
N GLN A 377 4.11 6.75 -20.90
CA GLN A 377 3.58 7.60 -21.98
C GLN A 377 4.69 8.25 -22.84
N VAL A 378 5.80 8.72 -22.26
CA VAL A 378 6.91 9.25 -23.08
C VAL A 378 7.66 8.13 -23.79
N SER A 379 7.74 6.92 -23.22
CA SER A 379 8.31 5.73 -23.88
C SER A 379 7.46 5.29 -25.09
N GLU A 380 6.14 5.22 -24.93
CA GLU A 380 5.20 4.94 -26.03
C GLU A 380 5.30 6.00 -27.14
N LYS A 381 5.27 7.29 -26.79
CA LYS A 381 5.38 8.35 -27.81
C LYS A 381 6.77 8.36 -28.48
N LEU A 382 7.85 8.10 -27.73
CA LEU A 382 9.19 7.89 -28.31
C LEU A 382 9.20 6.72 -29.29
N ALA A 383 8.49 5.62 -29.00
CA ALA A 383 8.38 4.50 -29.93
C ALA A 383 7.77 4.91 -31.28
N THR A 384 6.78 5.82 -31.31
CA THR A 384 6.13 6.31 -32.55
C THR A 384 7.03 7.08 -33.52
N PHE A 385 8.18 7.60 -33.08
CA PHE A 385 9.11 8.26 -34.00
C PHE A 385 9.81 7.22 -34.88
N SER A 386 9.38 7.11 -36.13
CA SER A 386 9.85 6.11 -37.10
C SER A 386 11.34 6.19 -37.40
N GLU A 387 11.95 5.04 -37.71
CA GLU A 387 13.27 4.98 -38.35
C GLU A 387 13.20 5.53 -39.79
N VAL A 388 14.29 6.16 -40.25
CA VAL A 388 14.22 7.13 -41.37
C VAL A 388 14.06 6.44 -42.73
N GLY A 389 13.21 7.00 -43.59
CA GLY A 389 13.10 6.61 -44.99
C GLY A 389 12.58 7.72 -45.91
N ILE A 390 12.68 7.46 -47.22
CA ILE A 390 12.10 8.22 -48.33
C ILE A 390 12.71 9.63 -48.61
N SER A 391 12.76 10.59 -47.67
CA SER A 391 13.03 12.01 -48.00
C SER A 391 13.89 12.79 -46.97
N PRO A 392 14.87 13.61 -47.41
CA PRO A 392 15.64 14.50 -46.55
C PRO A 392 14.77 15.47 -45.72
N ALA A 393 13.75 16.06 -46.35
CA ALA A 393 12.83 16.99 -45.68
C ALA A 393 11.90 16.28 -44.67
N HIS A 394 11.71 14.97 -44.79
CA HIS A 394 10.97 14.17 -43.81
C HIS A 394 11.83 13.84 -42.60
N ALA A 395 13.12 13.52 -42.81
CA ALA A 395 14.08 13.32 -41.73
C ALA A 395 14.28 14.60 -40.90
N ASP A 396 14.41 15.75 -41.56
CA ASP A 396 14.51 17.08 -40.91
C ASP A 396 13.26 17.41 -40.07
N HIS A 397 12.06 17.14 -40.62
CA HIS A 397 10.80 17.32 -39.90
C HIS A 397 10.70 16.44 -38.65
N ILE A 398 10.97 15.12 -38.76
CA ILE A 398 10.98 14.19 -37.61
C ILE A 398 12.01 14.62 -36.57
N PHE A 399 13.19 15.09 -36.98
CA PHE A 399 14.22 15.57 -36.06
C PHE A 399 13.77 16.85 -35.31
N CYS A 400 13.07 17.76 -35.97
CA CYS A 400 12.48 18.94 -35.35
C CYS A 400 11.35 18.57 -34.37
N GLU A 401 10.46 17.63 -34.72
CA GLU A 401 9.43 17.13 -33.82
C GLU A 401 10.05 16.43 -32.59
N LEU A 402 11.07 15.59 -32.78
CA LEU A 402 11.73 14.87 -31.68
C LEU A 402 12.51 15.83 -30.75
N THR A 403 13.12 16.88 -31.31
CA THR A 403 13.79 17.92 -30.53
C THR A 403 12.79 18.81 -29.77
N THR A 404 11.60 19.04 -30.32
CA THR A 404 10.51 19.69 -29.58
C THR A 404 9.96 18.78 -28.48
N TYR A 405 9.91 17.47 -28.72
CA TYR A 405 9.42 16.48 -27.75
C TYR A 405 10.39 16.21 -26.60
N GLU A 406 11.70 16.38 -26.85
CA GLU A 406 12.77 16.24 -25.85
C GLU A 406 12.56 17.11 -24.61
N GLU A 407 12.02 18.32 -24.74
CA GLU A 407 11.70 19.20 -23.60
C GLU A 407 10.78 18.49 -22.59
N ARG A 408 9.69 17.87 -23.07
CA ARG A 408 8.75 17.09 -22.26
C ARG A 408 9.36 15.79 -21.72
N VAL A 409 10.29 15.18 -22.46
CA VAL A 409 11.02 14.01 -21.95
C VAL A 409 11.91 14.42 -20.77
N CYS A 410 12.62 15.55 -20.87
CA CYS A 410 13.41 16.11 -19.77
C CYS A 410 12.55 16.45 -18.54
N GLU A 411 11.39 17.12 -18.71
CA GLU A 411 10.46 17.39 -17.60
C GLU A 411 10.06 16.12 -16.84
N VAL A 412 9.75 15.03 -17.55
CA VAL A 412 9.38 13.74 -16.94
C VAL A 412 10.58 13.06 -16.26
N LEU A 413 11.77 13.13 -16.84
CA LEU A 413 13.01 12.61 -16.24
C LEU A 413 13.43 13.39 -14.98
N ASP A 414 13.21 14.70 -14.94
CA ASP A 414 13.46 15.54 -13.76
C ASP A 414 12.46 15.23 -12.63
N ARG A 415 11.16 15.07 -12.96
CA ARG A 415 10.14 14.59 -12.00
C ARG A 415 10.49 13.21 -11.44
N ALA A 416 10.93 12.29 -12.30
CA ALA A 416 11.37 10.95 -11.91
C ALA A 416 12.61 10.98 -11.01
N SER A 417 13.55 11.87 -11.30
CA SER A 417 14.78 12.07 -10.51
C SER A 417 14.49 12.69 -9.14
N SER A 418 13.54 13.64 -9.04
CA SER A 418 13.08 14.15 -7.74
C SER A 418 12.45 13.03 -6.92
N LEU A 419 11.44 12.33 -7.46
CA LEU A 419 10.75 11.24 -6.76
C LEU A 419 11.74 10.18 -6.22
N ALA A 420 12.73 9.79 -7.02
CA ALA A 420 13.75 8.83 -6.60
C ALA A 420 14.59 9.34 -5.42
N ARG A 421 15.02 10.61 -5.45
CA ARG A 421 15.73 11.28 -4.35
C ARG A 421 14.85 11.44 -3.11
N ASP A 422 13.59 11.79 -3.29
CA ASP A 422 12.65 12.03 -2.20
C ASP A 422 12.32 10.71 -1.48
N GLY A 423 12.31 9.59 -2.22
CA GLY A 423 12.32 8.23 -1.66
C GLY A 423 13.63 7.85 -0.96
N ASP A 424 14.80 8.22 -1.50
CA ASP A 424 16.10 8.03 -0.82
C ASP A 424 16.15 8.80 0.53
N GLU A 425 15.55 9.99 0.61
CA GLU A 425 15.47 10.76 1.85
C GLU A 425 14.57 10.08 2.91
N LEU A 426 13.48 9.41 2.49
CA LEU A 426 12.68 8.57 3.38
C LEU A 426 13.49 7.37 3.90
N ILE A 427 14.23 6.69 3.01
CA ILE A 427 15.12 5.58 3.38
C ILE A 427 16.20 6.05 4.38
N GLN A 428 16.84 7.19 4.12
CA GLN A 428 17.86 7.77 5.02
C GLN A 428 17.30 8.11 6.42
N LYS A 429 16.02 8.44 6.51
CA LYS A 429 15.30 8.68 7.78
C LYS A 429 14.83 7.40 8.49
N SER A 430 15.25 6.22 8.01
CA SER A 430 14.85 4.90 8.53
C SER A 430 13.33 4.71 8.56
N HIS A 431 12.67 5.12 7.47
CA HIS A 431 11.23 4.98 7.28
C HIS A 431 10.79 3.50 7.31
N TYR A 432 9.71 3.17 8.03
CA TYR A 432 9.34 1.76 8.33
C TYR A 432 9.11 0.86 7.10
N ALA A 433 8.90 1.46 5.92
CA ALA A 433 8.63 0.80 4.65
C ALA A 433 9.80 0.85 3.65
N GLU A 434 11.05 0.96 4.11
CA GLU A 434 12.27 0.92 3.28
C GLU A 434 12.24 -0.20 2.21
N ASP A 435 11.90 -1.43 2.61
CA ASP A 435 11.72 -2.61 1.74
C ASP A 435 10.75 -2.40 0.56
N SER A 436 9.83 -1.43 0.65
CA SER A 436 8.81 -1.11 -0.37
C SER A 436 9.12 0.19 -1.13
N ILE A 437 9.94 1.08 -0.57
CA ILE A 437 10.35 2.35 -1.23
C ILE A 437 11.55 2.10 -2.14
N GLN A 438 12.54 1.33 -1.68
CA GLN A 438 13.77 1.05 -2.42
C GLN A 438 13.56 0.40 -3.80
N PRO A 439 12.66 -0.60 -3.97
CA PRO A 439 12.38 -1.18 -5.29
C PRO A 439 11.78 -0.16 -6.26
N ASN A 440 10.82 0.64 -5.80
CA ASN A 440 10.14 1.66 -6.60
C ASN A 440 11.13 2.73 -7.08
N CYS A 441 12.00 3.25 -6.20
CA CYS A 441 13.06 4.18 -6.58
C CYS A 441 14.04 3.57 -7.61
N SER A 442 14.35 2.27 -7.47
CA SER A 442 15.25 1.56 -8.39
C SER A 442 14.64 1.36 -9.78
N GLU A 443 13.34 1.03 -9.83
CA GLU A 443 12.60 0.88 -11.09
C GLU A 443 12.43 2.22 -11.82
N VAL A 444 12.08 3.30 -11.11
CA VAL A 444 11.95 4.65 -11.69
C VAL A 444 13.27 5.11 -12.32
N ARG A 445 14.42 4.84 -11.69
CA ARG A 445 15.74 5.13 -12.30
C ARG A 445 15.99 4.29 -13.55
N ALA A 446 15.74 2.98 -13.51
CA ALA A 446 15.95 2.10 -14.66
C ALA A 446 15.05 2.47 -15.87
N LEU A 447 13.79 2.83 -15.63
CA LEU A 447 12.88 3.35 -16.66
C LEU A 447 13.37 4.70 -17.23
N SER A 448 13.88 5.58 -16.37
CA SER A 448 14.45 6.88 -16.77
C SER A 448 15.71 6.72 -17.63
N GLU A 449 16.60 5.80 -17.28
CA GLU A 449 17.78 5.44 -18.09
C GLU A 449 17.39 4.86 -19.46
N ASN A 450 16.38 3.99 -19.50
CA ASN A 450 15.84 3.44 -20.75
C ASN A 450 15.22 4.52 -21.65
N VAL A 451 14.42 5.43 -21.10
CA VAL A 451 13.84 6.57 -21.84
C VAL A 451 14.94 7.50 -22.36
N SER A 452 15.91 7.88 -21.52
CA SER A 452 17.03 8.75 -21.90
C SER A 452 17.92 8.15 -22.99
N SER A 453 18.21 6.84 -22.91
CA SER A 453 19.02 6.15 -23.92
C SER A 453 18.28 5.92 -25.23
N ASN A 454 16.97 5.64 -25.20
CA ASN A 454 16.12 5.53 -26.39
C ASN A 454 16.04 6.86 -27.15
N LEU A 455 15.73 7.97 -26.45
CA LEU A 455 15.75 9.32 -27.03
C LEU A 455 17.10 9.64 -27.70
N ARG A 456 18.21 9.37 -27.02
CA ARG A 456 19.55 9.61 -27.57
C ARG A 456 19.79 8.77 -28.83
N ALA A 457 19.54 7.46 -28.77
CA ALA A 457 19.72 6.56 -29.91
C ALA A 457 18.88 6.97 -31.14
N LYS A 458 17.64 7.45 -30.94
CA LYS A 458 16.81 7.96 -32.03
C LYS A 458 17.35 9.27 -32.61
N LYS A 459 17.80 10.21 -31.78
CA LYS A 459 18.45 11.46 -32.27
C LYS A 459 19.75 11.17 -33.02
N ASP A 460 20.58 10.25 -32.54
CA ASP A 460 21.83 9.84 -33.19
C ASP A 460 21.56 9.16 -34.55
N HIS A 461 20.56 8.26 -34.63
CA HIS A 461 20.12 7.62 -35.87
C HIS A 461 19.58 8.64 -36.89
N LEU A 462 18.71 9.57 -36.45
CA LEU A 462 18.18 10.65 -37.30
C LEU A 462 19.31 11.52 -37.87
N LEU A 463 20.26 11.95 -37.04
CA LEU A 463 21.41 12.75 -37.48
C LEU A 463 22.28 12.00 -38.51
N LYS A 464 22.56 10.71 -38.29
CA LYS A 464 23.37 9.92 -39.24
C LYS A 464 22.63 9.64 -40.56
N ALA A 465 21.29 9.57 -40.54
CA ALA A 465 20.46 9.46 -41.74
C ALA A 465 20.38 10.80 -42.52
N MET A 466 20.29 11.93 -41.82
CA MET A 466 20.36 13.27 -42.43
C MET A 466 21.74 13.54 -43.07
N GLU A 467 22.83 13.10 -42.44
CA GLU A 467 24.18 13.15 -43.02
C GLU A 467 24.26 12.37 -44.34
N LEU A 468 23.74 11.12 -44.36
CA LEU A 468 23.70 10.30 -45.58
C LEU A 468 22.89 10.96 -46.70
N HIS A 469 21.71 11.51 -46.37
CA HIS A 469 20.90 12.26 -47.33
C HIS A 469 21.66 13.45 -47.91
N HIS A 470 22.34 14.25 -47.09
CA HIS A 470 23.10 15.41 -47.55
C HIS A 470 24.31 15.02 -48.42
N CYS A 471 24.99 13.91 -48.10
CA CYS A 471 26.04 13.33 -48.95
C CYS A 471 25.49 12.89 -50.32
N LEU A 472 24.32 12.26 -50.36
CA LEU A 472 23.67 11.82 -51.59
C LEU A 472 23.19 12.98 -52.47
N GLU A 473 22.64 14.05 -51.87
CA GLU A 473 22.26 15.27 -52.60
C GLU A 473 23.48 15.94 -53.23
N ARG A 474 24.58 16.10 -52.46
CA ARG A 474 25.84 16.68 -52.96
C ARG A 474 26.41 15.88 -54.11
N ALA A 475 26.45 14.55 -53.98
CA ALA A 475 26.95 13.68 -55.04
C ALA A 475 26.05 13.70 -56.28
N SER A 476 24.72 13.59 -56.14
CA SER A 476 23.84 13.67 -57.32
C SER A 476 23.97 15.02 -58.01
N LYS A 477 24.00 16.14 -57.26
CA LYS A 477 24.15 17.46 -57.85
C LYS A 477 25.47 17.62 -58.61
N TRP A 478 26.60 17.22 -58.02
CA TRP A 478 27.90 17.28 -58.70
C TRP A 478 27.95 16.41 -59.96
N VAL A 479 27.24 15.28 -59.97
CA VAL A 479 27.10 14.42 -61.15
C VAL A 479 26.18 15.05 -62.20
N ASP A 480 25.07 15.68 -61.82
CA ASP A 480 24.17 16.40 -62.73
C ASP A 480 24.83 17.62 -63.36
N ASP A 481 25.49 18.46 -62.56
CA ASP A 481 26.26 19.63 -63.02
C ASP A 481 27.40 19.20 -63.97
N GLY A 482 28.03 18.04 -63.71
CA GLY A 482 29.06 17.44 -64.58
C GLY A 482 28.51 16.90 -65.92
N ILE A 483 27.34 16.24 -65.90
CA ILE A 483 26.64 15.81 -67.12
C ILE A 483 26.20 17.03 -67.94
N TYR A 484 25.69 18.08 -67.28
CA TYR A 484 25.30 19.33 -67.93
C TYR A 484 26.51 20.05 -68.56
N LEU A 485 27.66 20.07 -67.88
CA LEU A 485 28.91 20.63 -68.42
C LEU A 485 29.33 19.92 -69.71
N LEU A 486 29.30 18.58 -69.73
CA LEU A 486 29.59 17.78 -70.94
C LEU A 486 28.60 18.07 -72.08
N ALA A 487 27.31 18.13 -71.78
CA ALA A 487 26.25 18.39 -72.77
C ALA A 487 26.32 19.81 -73.34
N SER A 488 26.80 20.78 -72.55
CA SER A 488 26.88 22.19 -72.92
C SER A 488 28.13 22.56 -73.72
N GLN A 489 29.08 21.65 -73.93
CA GLN A 489 30.32 21.96 -74.65
C GLN A 489 30.06 22.27 -76.14
N PRO A 490 30.39 23.49 -76.63
CA PRO A 490 30.08 23.91 -78.00
C PRO A 490 30.91 23.13 -79.03
N VAL A 491 30.26 22.18 -79.71
CA VAL A 491 30.88 21.19 -80.61
C VAL A 491 31.77 21.85 -81.68
N ASP A 492 31.32 22.94 -82.29
CA ASP A 492 32.08 23.62 -83.36
C ASP A 492 33.35 24.31 -82.86
N LYS A 493 33.29 24.95 -81.68
CA LYS A 493 34.48 25.58 -81.07
C LYS A 493 35.53 24.54 -80.68
N CYS A 494 35.08 23.39 -80.17
CA CYS A 494 35.93 22.26 -79.78
C CYS A 494 36.66 21.57 -80.95
N GLN A 495 36.41 21.95 -82.21
CA GLN A 495 37.15 21.44 -83.38
C GLN A 495 38.47 22.20 -83.63
N SER A 496 38.65 23.38 -83.02
CA SER A 496 39.92 24.12 -83.02
C SER A 496 40.88 23.59 -81.95
N HIS A 497 42.19 23.76 -82.14
CA HIS A 497 43.21 23.39 -81.13
C HIS A 497 42.93 24.08 -79.79
N GLU A 498 42.84 25.41 -79.81
CA GLU A 498 42.59 26.27 -78.65
C GLU A 498 41.26 25.93 -77.96
N GLY A 499 40.18 25.75 -78.73
CA GLY A 499 38.88 25.36 -78.18
C GLY A 499 38.84 23.92 -77.62
N ALA A 500 39.64 23.00 -78.16
CA ALA A 500 39.80 21.65 -77.61
C ALA A 500 40.61 21.65 -76.31
N GLU A 501 41.62 22.52 -76.22
CA GLU A 501 42.48 22.68 -75.05
C GLU A 501 41.74 23.39 -73.89
N LEU A 502 41.03 24.49 -74.17
CA LEU A 502 40.17 25.16 -73.18
C LEU A 502 39.07 24.23 -72.65
N ALA A 503 38.42 23.46 -73.54
CA ALA A 503 37.41 22.46 -73.15
C ALA A 503 38.01 21.28 -72.35
N LEU A 504 39.33 21.03 -72.45
CA LEU A 504 40.02 20.05 -71.62
C LEU A 504 40.32 20.62 -70.23
N GLN A 505 40.90 21.81 -70.17
CA GLN A 505 41.20 22.52 -68.91
C GLN A 505 39.93 22.72 -68.07
N GLU A 506 38.78 22.93 -68.71
CA GLU A 506 37.48 23.02 -68.06
C GLU A 506 37.02 21.71 -67.38
N LEU A 507 37.18 20.57 -68.05
CA LEU A 507 36.86 19.27 -67.46
C LEU A 507 37.82 18.90 -66.33
N GLU A 508 39.10 19.29 -66.46
CA GLU A 508 40.12 19.01 -65.43
C GLU A 508 39.89 19.88 -64.19
N ARG A 509 39.62 21.19 -64.35
CA ARG A 509 39.18 22.12 -63.30
C ARG A 509 37.91 21.67 -62.56
N TYR A 510 37.00 20.99 -63.26
CA TYR A 510 35.78 20.42 -62.66
C TYR A 510 36.09 19.20 -61.79
N LEU A 511 36.99 18.33 -62.25
CA LEU A 511 37.42 17.13 -61.52
C LEU A 511 38.28 17.44 -60.29
N ASP A 512 38.98 18.58 -60.23
CA ASP A 512 39.67 19.05 -59.01
C ASP A 512 38.73 19.16 -57.80
N HIS A 513 37.43 19.40 -58.03
CA HIS A 513 36.40 19.51 -57.00
C HIS A 513 35.74 18.17 -56.63
N ALA A 514 36.12 17.07 -57.28
CA ALA A 514 35.51 15.75 -57.07
C ALA A 514 35.68 15.24 -55.64
N GLY A 515 36.86 15.42 -55.04
CA GLY A 515 37.21 14.83 -53.74
C GLY A 515 36.34 15.25 -52.55
N GLN A 516 35.55 16.33 -52.67
CA GLN A 516 34.62 16.80 -51.63
C GLN A 516 33.15 16.46 -51.93
N ASN A 517 32.84 15.95 -53.13
CA ASN A 517 31.48 15.83 -53.64
C ASN A 517 31.14 14.42 -54.19
N GLN A 518 32.15 13.65 -54.61
CA GLN A 518 31.96 12.27 -55.03
C GLN A 518 31.64 11.36 -53.83
N LEU A 519 30.82 10.33 -54.06
CA LEU A 519 30.73 9.18 -53.17
C LEU A 519 32.06 8.43 -53.13
N THR A 520 32.45 7.99 -51.93
CA THR A 520 33.54 7.02 -51.71
C THR A 520 33.13 5.63 -52.22
N ASP A 521 34.01 4.62 -52.07
CA ASP A 521 33.66 3.26 -52.45
C ASP A 521 32.46 2.73 -51.64
N LEU A 522 31.63 1.91 -52.27
CA LEU A 522 30.41 1.37 -51.65
C LEU A 522 30.69 0.62 -50.34
N SER A 523 31.83 -0.07 -50.19
CA SER A 523 32.14 -0.81 -48.96
C SER A 523 32.45 0.09 -47.77
N THR A 524 33.02 1.26 -48.02
CA THR A 524 33.19 2.30 -47.00
C THR A 524 31.85 2.91 -46.59
N ILE A 525 30.98 3.24 -47.54
CA ILE A 525 29.64 3.78 -47.25
C ILE A 525 28.79 2.76 -46.48
N TRP A 526 28.79 1.49 -46.90
CA TRP A 526 28.05 0.42 -46.22
C TRP A 526 28.49 0.21 -44.76
N ARG A 527 29.77 0.42 -44.45
CA ARG A 527 30.34 0.33 -43.09
C ARG A 527 30.07 1.59 -42.27
N GLU A 528 30.18 2.78 -42.86
CA GLU A 528 30.05 4.05 -42.15
C GLU A 528 28.60 4.39 -41.78
N TYR A 529 27.63 3.95 -42.58
CA TYR A 529 26.21 4.21 -42.39
C TYR A 529 25.41 2.96 -42.01
N GLU A 530 26.07 1.89 -41.55
CA GLU A 530 25.45 0.59 -41.25
C GLU A 530 24.18 0.71 -40.38
N ALA A 531 24.22 1.57 -39.36
CA ALA A 531 23.13 1.82 -38.40
C ALA A 531 21.89 2.56 -38.99
N VAL A 532 21.92 3.02 -40.24
CA VAL A 532 20.79 3.68 -40.93
C VAL A 532 20.43 3.05 -42.28
N LEU A 533 21.17 2.03 -42.73
CA LEU A 533 21.08 1.48 -44.09
C LEU A 533 19.96 0.43 -44.28
N ASN A 534 18.73 0.93 -44.37
CA ASN A 534 17.59 0.17 -44.93
C ASN A 534 17.71 -0.02 -46.46
N GLN A 535 16.80 -0.79 -47.06
CA GLN A 535 16.82 -1.10 -48.50
C GLN A 535 16.72 0.16 -49.38
N GLN A 536 15.88 1.14 -49.02
CA GLN A 536 15.70 2.34 -49.83
C GLN A 536 16.96 3.21 -49.87
N PHE A 537 17.67 3.33 -48.74
CA PHE A 537 18.97 4.02 -48.74
C PHE A 537 20.00 3.28 -49.59
N ARG A 538 19.99 1.93 -49.60
CA ARG A 538 20.88 1.14 -50.48
C ARG A 538 20.57 1.40 -51.96
N ASP A 539 19.30 1.34 -52.34
CA ASP A 539 18.83 1.63 -53.70
C ASP A 539 19.22 3.07 -54.14
N GLN A 540 19.13 4.05 -53.24
CA GLN A 540 19.53 5.43 -53.50
C GLN A 540 21.06 5.59 -53.66
N VAL A 541 21.85 5.00 -52.76
CA VAL A 541 23.32 5.02 -52.81
C VAL A 541 23.81 4.36 -54.11
N GLU A 542 23.32 3.17 -54.46
CA GLU A 542 23.71 2.47 -55.69
C GLU A 542 23.32 3.27 -56.94
N LYS A 543 22.13 3.87 -56.96
CA LYS A 543 21.68 4.72 -58.08
C LYS A 543 22.56 5.96 -58.28
N VAL A 544 22.95 6.65 -57.20
CA VAL A 544 23.85 7.82 -57.29
C VAL A 544 25.27 7.39 -57.67
N PHE A 545 25.78 6.29 -57.09
CA PHE A 545 27.09 5.73 -57.40
C PHE A 545 27.21 5.28 -58.87
N GLN A 546 26.20 4.59 -59.41
CA GLN A 546 26.16 4.19 -60.82
C GLN A 546 26.11 5.39 -61.77
N LYS A 547 25.38 6.45 -61.38
CA LYS A 547 25.32 7.72 -62.12
C LYS A 547 26.68 8.44 -62.12
N GLN A 548 27.36 8.45 -60.97
CA GLN A 548 28.73 8.95 -60.82
C GLN A 548 29.72 8.19 -61.72
N THR A 549 29.71 6.85 -61.70
CA THR A 549 30.57 6.02 -62.57
C THR A 549 30.32 6.31 -64.05
N SER A 550 29.06 6.42 -64.47
CA SER A 550 28.67 6.77 -65.84
C SER A 550 29.18 8.16 -66.26
N MET A 551 29.06 9.16 -65.39
CA MET A 551 29.63 10.49 -65.62
C MET A 551 31.16 10.44 -65.76
N GLN A 552 31.85 9.71 -64.87
CA GLN A 552 33.31 9.55 -64.92
C GLN A 552 33.76 8.95 -66.26
N GLU A 553 33.09 7.89 -66.73
CA GLU A 553 33.33 7.31 -68.05
C GLU A 553 33.12 8.31 -69.19
N MET A 554 32.09 9.16 -69.13
CA MET A 554 31.84 10.18 -70.15
C MET A 554 32.91 11.27 -70.13
N PHE A 555 33.39 11.70 -68.96
CA PHE A 555 34.52 12.62 -68.81
C PHE A 555 35.78 12.03 -69.45
N ASP A 556 36.13 10.77 -69.18
CA ASP A 556 37.34 10.16 -69.76
C ASP A 556 37.23 9.93 -71.27
N LYS A 557 36.08 9.45 -71.77
CA LYS A 557 35.81 9.35 -73.22
C LYS A 557 35.94 10.72 -73.90
N ARG A 558 35.45 11.80 -73.26
CA ARG A 558 35.56 13.17 -73.76
C ARG A 558 36.99 13.71 -73.70
N ARG A 559 37.72 13.53 -72.58
CA ARG A 559 39.14 13.93 -72.43
C ARG A 559 40.03 13.24 -73.45
N VAL A 560 39.82 11.94 -73.73
CA VAL A 560 40.55 11.21 -74.80
C VAL A 560 40.24 11.78 -76.18
N SER A 561 39.01 12.21 -76.44
CA SER A 561 38.62 12.86 -77.70
C SER A 561 39.27 14.25 -77.84
N LEU A 562 39.18 15.10 -76.81
CA LEU A 562 39.75 16.45 -76.80
C LEU A 562 41.29 16.43 -76.91
N LYS A 563 41.98 15.52 -76.19
CA LYS A 563 43.44 15.32 -76.33
C LYS A 563 43.84 14.92 -77.76
N LYS A 564 43.01 14.14 -78.46
CA LYS A 564 43.21 13.81 -79.90
C LYS A 564 42.88 14.95 -80.86
N LEU A 565 42.09 15.95 -80.45
CA LEU A 565 41.78 17.14 -81.25
C LEU A 565 42.86 18.22 -81.07
N ALA A 566 43.27 18.51 -79.83
CA ALA A 566 44.41 19.40 -79.55
C ALA A 566 45.71 18.90 -80.21
N ALA A 567 45.95 17.58 -80.22
CA ALA A 567 47.13 17.00 -80.89
C ALA A 567 47.14 17.12 -82.43
N LYS A 568 46.08 17.63 -83.08
CA LYS A 568 46.08 17.86 -84.54
C LYS A 568 46.77 19.18 -84.88
N GLN A 569 48.05 19.11 -85.25
CA GLN A 569 48.71 20.24 -85.90
C GLN A 569 47.95 20.69 -87.16
N THR A 570 47.60 21.98 -87.22
CA THR A 570 47.17 22.65 -88.44
C THR A 570 48.31 22.67 -89.45
N ARG A 571 48.16 21.95 -90.57
CA ARG A 571 49.06 22.12 -91.72
C ARG A 571 48.89 23.53 -92.31
N PRO A 572 49.96 24.18 -92.79
CA PRO A 572 49.85 25.47 -93.48
C PRO A 572 48.90 25.41 -94.68
N VAL A 573 48.01 26.38 -94.79
CA VAL A 573 47.06 26.51 -95.90
C VAL A 573 47.79 27.11 -97.11
N GLN A 574 47.79 26.39 -98.24
CA GLN A 574 48.19 26.99 -99.52
C GLN A 574 47.04 27.78 -100.16
N PRO A 575 47.28 28.94 -100.79
CA PRO A 575 46.22 29.75 -101.42
C PRO A 575 45.57 29.06 -102.63
N VAL A 576 44.29 29.37 -102.85
CA VAL A 576 43.50 28.90 -104.00
C VAL A 576 43.39 30.00 -105.07
N ALA A 577 43.48 29.60 -106.34
CA ALA A 577 43.23 30.43 -107.53
C ALA A 577 42.47 29.58 -108.60
N PRO A 578 41.87 30.14 -109.66
CA PRO A 578 40.41 30.33 -109.67
C PRO A 578 39.63 29.45 -110.69
N ARG A 579 38.28 29.60 -110.69
CA ARG A 579 37.33 29.04 -111.68
C ARG A 579 37.52 29.65 -113.08
N PRO A 580 36.97 29.07 -114.18
CA PRO A 580 35.53 29.14 -114.53
C PRO A 580 34.83 27.75 -114.55
N GLU A 581 33.52 27.60 -114.27
CA GLU A 581 32.33 27.80 -115.14
C GLU A 581 32.21 26.83 -116.34
N ALA A 582 31.06 26.28 -116.74
CA ALA A 582 29.74 26.10 -116.09
C ALA A 582 28.83 25.17 -116.97
N PHE A 583 27.60 24.90 -116.48
CA PHE A 583 26.41 24.47 -117.25
C PHE A 583 26.23 23.03 -117.80
N ILE A 584 24.95 22.60 -117.72
CA ILE A 584 24.17 21.74 -118.65
C ILE A 584 23.98 20.21 -118.36
N LYS A 585 22.71 19.90 -117.98
CA LYS A 585 21.85 18.71 -118.24
C LYS A 585 22.13 17.34 -117.58
N SER A 586 21.06 16.80 -116.97
CA SER A 586 20.76 15.35 -116.83
C SER A 586 20.50 14.71 -118.20
N PRO A 587 20.61 13.36 -118.36
CA PRO A 587 19.39 12.54 -118.21
C PRO A 587 19.56 11.06 -117.77
N LEU A 588 18.46 10.50 -117.22
CA LEU A 588 17.83 9.18 -117.44
C LEU A 588 18.64 7.87 -117.67
N SER A 589 18.24 6.80 -116.95
CA SER A 589 17.75 5.49 -117.48
C SER A 589 18.26 4.23 -116.75
N SER A 590 17.34 3.28 -116.55
CA SER A 590 17.56 1.89 -116.06
C SER A 590 17.92 0.93 -117.21
N PRO A 591 18.35 -0.32 -116.93
CA PRO A 591 17.43 -1.46 -116.73
C PRO A 591 17.80 -2.37 -115.54
N ALA A 592 17.00 -3.28 -114.94
CA ALA A 592 15.68 -3.90 -115.16
C ALA A 592 15.72 -5.43 -115.48
N HIS A 593 14.89 -6.20 -114.75
CA HIS A 593 14.56 -7.65 -114.89
C HIS A 593 15.58 -8.69 -114.36
N ARG A 594 15.19 -9.88 -113.83
CA ARG A 594 13.84 -10.49 -113.68
C ARG A 594 13.73 -11.58 -112.58
N ALA A 595 12.52 -11.72 -112.00
CA ALA A 595 11.88 -12.95 -111.47
C ALA A 595 12.53 -13.73 -110.29
N GLN A 596 11.83 -14.49 -109.44
CA GLN A 596 10.40 -14.67 -109.00
C GLN A 596 10.48 -15.33 -107.58
N GLN A 597 9.49 -15.40 -106.67
CA GLN A 597 8.08 -15.78 -106.81
C GLN A 597 7.26 -15.40 -105.53
N GLU A 598 5.99 -15.00 -105.72
CA GLU A 598 4.73 -15.15 -104.91
C GLU A 598 4.77 -15.65 -103.44
N LYS A 599 3.89 -15.32 -102.46
CA LYS A 599 2.60 -14.56 -102.31
C LYS A 599 2.30 -14.48 -100.76
N ILE A 600 1.25 -13.91 -100.12
CA ILE A 600 -0.03 -13.23 -100.48
C ILE A 600 -0.46 -12.27 -99.32
N CYS A 601 -1.39 -11.33 -99.57
CA CYS A 601 -2.25 -10.60 -98.59
C CYS A 601 -3.67 -10.43 -99.22
N PRO A 602 -4.76 -10.01 -98.50
CA PRO A 602 -4.97 -8.58 -98.15
C PRO A 602 -5.86 -8.23 -96.90
N ASP A 603 -5.71 -7.00 -96.40
CA ASP A 603 -6.71 -5.92 -96.06
C ASP A 603 -8.00 -6.19 -95.21
N THR A 604 -8.64 -5.23 -94.51
CA THR A 604 -8.50 -3.75 -94.30
C THR A 604 -8.86 -3.39 -92.80
N ASP A 605 -9.32 -2.23 -92.27
CA ASP A 605 -9.81 -0.90 -92.74
C ASP A 605 -9.65 0.24 -91.65
N SER A 606 -10.35 1.36 -91.87
CA SER A 606 -10.53 2.66 -91.16
C SER A 606 -11.13 2.62 -89.73
N GLY A 607 -11.16 3.71 -88.91
CA GLY A 607 -10.70 5.11 -89.11
C GLY A 607 -11.03 6.08 -87.94
N ASN A 608 -10.81 7.40 -88.15
CA ASN A 608 -10.95 8.54 -87.20
C ASN A 608 -12.38 8.71 -86.57
N ASN A 609 -12.67 9.51 -85.52
CA ASN A 609 -12.22 10.89 -85.20
C ASN A 609 -12.59 11.35 -83.75
N CYS A 610 -12.37 12.63 -83.39
CA CYS A 610 -12.66 13.24 -82.07
C CYS A 610 -14.04 13.96 -81.98
N GLU A 611 -14.57 14.21 -80.76
CA GLU A 611 -14.88 15.57 -80.22
C GLU A 611 -15.44 15.56 -78.76
N LYS A 612 -15.86 16.73 -78.22
CA LYS A 612 -16.23 16.99 -76.81
C LYS A 612 -17.74 17.33 -76.67
N GLU A 613 -18.34 17.13 -75.49
CA GLU A 613 -19.23 18.13 -74.86
C GLU A 613 -19.47 17.90 -73.35
N ASN A 614 -20.10 18.86 -72.65
CA ASN A 614 -20.27 18.88 -71.19
C ASN A 614 -21.43 19.80 -70.73
N VAL A 615 -22.59 19.25 -70.30
CA VAL A 615 -23.69 20.02 -69.66
C VAL A 615 -24.47 19.20 -68.58
N GLN A 616 -24.00 19.26 -67.33
CA GLN A 616 -24.70 19.79 -66.14
C GLN A 616 -26.24 19.58 -65.87
N LEU A 617 -26.56 18.94 -64.72
CA LEU A 617 -27.81 18.96 -63.89
C LEU A 617 -29.11 18.35 -64.49
N GLN A 618 -30.00 17.66 -63.74
CA GLN A 618 -30.54 17.99 -62.40
C GLN A 618 -31.23 16.78 -61.67
N ASN A 619 -31.14 16.77 -60.32
CA ASN A 619 -31.93 16.11 -59.24
C ASN A 619 -32.76 14.81 -59.41
N GLY A 620 -32.62 13.90 -58.42
CA GLY A 620 -33.59 12.86 -58.03
C GLY A 620 -33.16 12.17 -56.70
N ASP A 621 -34.06 11.99 -55.74
CA ASP A 621 -33.74 11.57 -54.35
C ASP A 621 -33.30 10.10 -54.17
N GLY A 622 -32.43 9.86 -53.18
CA GLY A 622 -31.89 8.53 -52.84
C GLY A 622 -31.05 8.54 -51.56
N ASN A 623 -31.68 8.86 -50.42
CA ASN A 623 -30.98 9.14 -49.15
C ASN A 623 -30.28 7.89 -48.53
N SER A 624 -28.94 7.85 -48.61
CA SER A 624 -28.09 7.06 -47.72
C SER A 624 -26.84 7.86 -47.34
N ARG A 625 -26.79 8.33 -46.08
CA ARG A 625 -25.63 9.04 -45.53
C ARG A 625 -24.67 8.02 -44.93
N HIS A 626 -23.71 7.54 -45.73
CA HIS A 626 -22.57 6.85 -45.17
C HIS A 626 -21.69 7.89 -44.46
N VAL A 627 -21.84 8.00 -43.14
CA VAL A 627 -20.99 8.86 -42.32
C VAL A 627 -19.58 8.30 -42.36
N SER A 628 -18.62 9.14 -42.72
CA SER A 628 -17.20 8.86 -42.47
C SER A 628 -16.98 8.90 -40.97
N LEU A 629 -16.88 7.74 -40.34
CA LEU A 629 -16.43 7.64 -38.95
C LEU A 629 -15.00 8.19 -38.87
N SER A 630 -14.68 8.91 -37.78
CA SER A 630 -13.28 9.26 -37.49
C SER A 630 -12.50 7.96 -37.27
N GLU A 631 -11.23 7.94 -37.68
CA GLU A 631 -10.30 6.84 -37.36
C GLU A 631 -10.26 6.60 -35.83
N GLU A 632 -10.49 7.64 -35.03
CA GLU A 632 -10.63 7.57 -33.57
C GLU A 632 -11.82 6.72 -33.11
N GLU A 633 -12.97 6.79 -33.79
CA GLU A 633 -14.18 6.04 -33.40
C GLU A 633 -14.09 4.56 -33.82
N GLU A 634 -13.40 4.26 -34.93
CA GLU A 634 -13.06 2.87 -35.28
C GLU A 634 -12.09 2.27 -34.25
N ASN A 635 -11.08 3.02 -33.82
CA ASN A 635 -10.18 2.62 -32.73
C ASN A 635 -10.94 2.41 -31.40
N LEU A 636 -11.87 3.31 -31.03
CA LEU A 636 -12.69 3.13 -29.82
C LEU A 636 -13.61 1.90 -29.93
N ALA A 637 -14.22 1.64 -31.08
CA ALA A 637 -15.02 0.44 -31.31
C ALA A 637 -14.20 -0.86 -31.19
N VAL A 638 -12.94 -0.85 -31.65
CA VAL A 638 -11.99 -1.95 -31.41
C VAL A 638 -11.70 -2.13 -29.91
N LEU A 639 -11.49 -1.06 -29.16
CA LEU A 639 -11.24 -1.13 -27.71
C LEU A 639 -12.45 -1.65 -26.92
N ARG A 640 -13.68 -1.17 -27.21
CA ARG A 640 -14.93 -1.68 -26.61
C ARG A 640 -15.09 -3.19 -26.84
N ARG A 641 -14.76 -3.67 -28.06
CA ARG A 641 -14.80 -5.11 -28.38
C ARG A 641 -13.79 -5.94 -27.57
N HIS A 642 -12.60 -5.40 -27.27
CA HIS A 642 -11.63 -6.08 -26.39
C HIS A 642 -12.17 -6.23 -24.95
N VAL A 643 -12.75 -5.17 -24.39
CA VAL A 643 -13.36 -5.22 -23.04
C VAL A 643 -14.51 -6.23 -22.99
N MET A 644 -15.34 -6.28 -24.04
CA MET A 644 -16.44 -7.24 -24.13
C MET A 644 -15.95 -8.69 -24.24
N ASN A 645 -14.91 -8.93 -25.03
CA ASN A 645 -14.27 -10.24 -25.12
C ASN A 645 -13.69 -10.67 -23.76
N GLU A 646 -12.97 -9.79 -23.04
CA GLU A 646 -12.46 -10.13 -21.71
C GLU A 646 -13.59 -10.42 -20.71
N LEU A 647 -14.67 -9.63 -20.73
CA LEU A 647 -15.85 -9.85 -19.90
C LEU A 647 -16.43 -11.26 -20.13
N LEU A 648 -16.63 -11.65 -21.39
CA LEU A 648 -17.17 -12.96 -21.78
C LEU A 648 -16.21 -14.13 -21.52
N GLU A 649 -14.93 -14.01 -21.87
CA GLU A 649 -13.94 -15.06 -21.63
C GLU A 649 -13.73 -15.31 -20.14
N THR A 650 -13.64 -14.24 -19.34
CA THR A 650 -13.49 -14.36 -17.89
C THR A 650 -14.79 -14.74 -17.18
N GLU A 651 -15.95 -14.53 -17.80
CA GLU A 651 -17.23 -15.09 -17.33
C GLU A 651 -17.29 -16.60 -17.55
N ARG A 652 -16.95 -17.08 -18.76
CA ARG A 652 -16.89 -18.51 -19.08
C ARG A 652 -15.89 -19.24 -18.18
N ALA A 653 -14.71 -18.67 -17.97
CA ALA A 653 -13.72 -19.20 -17.04
C ALA A 653 -14.26 -19.25 -15.60
N TYR A 654 -14.89 -18.18 -15.11
CA TYR A 654 -15.48 -18.13 -13.78
C TYR A 654 -16.57 -19.20 -13.57
N VAL A 655 -17.48 -19.35 -14.53
CA VAL A 655 -18.53 -20.37 -14.52
C VAL A 655 -17.94 -21.79 -14.46
N GLU A 656 -16.90 -22.07 -15.23
CA GLU A 656 -16.25 -23.39 -15.22
C GLU A 656 -15.48 -23.65 -13.92
N GLU A 657 -14.75 -22.65 -13.39
CA GLU A 657 -14.04 -22.77 -12.12
C GLU A 657 -15.00 -23.02 -10.94
N LEU A 658 -16.19 -22.39 -10.93
CA LEU A 658 -17.25 -22.71 -9.97
C LEU A 658 -17.75 -24.16 -10.14
N LEU A 659 -17.89 -24.65 -11.37
CA LEU A 659 -18.29 -26.04 -11.63
C LEU A 659 -17.24 -27.02 -11.08
N CYS A 660 -15.95 -26.77 -11.32
CA CYS A 660 -14.85 -27.57 -10.78
C CYS A 660 -14.88 -27.63 -9.24
N VAL A 661 -15.23 -26.54 -8.55
CA VAL A 661 -15.39 -26.53 -7.09
C VAL A 661 -16.59 -27.37 -6.64
N LEU A 662 -17.74 -27.17 -7.28
CA LEU A 662 -19.01 -27.80 -6.86
C LEU A 662 -19.05 -29.30 -7.18
N GLN A 663 -18.47 -29.75 -8.29
CA GLN A 663 -18.32 -31.17 -8.58
C GLN A 663 -17.13 -31.79 -7.83
N GLY A 664 -15.97 -31.13 -7.88
CA GLY A 664 -14.71 -31.68 -7.42
C GLY A 664 -14.49 -31.69 -5.90
N TYR A 665 -15.22 -30.86 -5.14
CA TYR A 665 -15.15 -30.84 -3.68
C TYR A 665 -16.53 -30.95 -3.03
N ALA A 666 -17.52 -30.15 -3.45
CA ALA A 666 -18.82 -30.13 -2.76
C ALA A 666 -19.59 -31.44 -2.96
N SER A 667 -19.63 -31.96 -4.19
CA SER A 667 -20.27 -33.26 -4.48
C SER A 667 -19.46 -34.45 -3.91
N GLU A 668 -18.13 -34.33 -3.83
CA GLU A 668 -17.28 -35.33 -3.18
C GLU A 668 -17.52 -35.44 -1.66
N MET A 669 -18.05 -34.39 -0.99
CA MET A 669 -18.48 -34.49 0.41
C MET A 669 -19.71 -35.40 0.60
N ASP A 670 -20.50 -35.64 -0.44
CA ASP A 670 -21.62 -36.59 -0.43
C ASP A 670 -21.20 -38.00 -0.90
N ASN A 671 -19.98 -38.16 -1.43
CA ASN A 671 -19.52 -39.41 -2.05
C ASN A 671 -19.20 -40.47 -0.97
N PRO A 672 -19.90 -41.64 -0.95
CA PRO A 672 -19.65 -42.69 0.04
C PRO A 672 -18.21 -43.22 0.09
N ALA A 673 -17.49 -43.17 -1.03
CA ALA A 673 -16.08 -43.57 -1.07
C ALA A 673 -15.15 -42.58 -0.33
N MET A 674 -15.54 -41.30 -0.23
CA MET A 674 -14.72 -40.23 0.36
C MET A 674 -14.99 -40.01 1.85
N LEU A 675 -16.12 -40.47 2.39
CA LEU A 675 -16.52 -40.28 3.79
C LEU A 675 -15.43 -40.66 4.80
N HIS A 676 -14.65 -41.72 4.53
CA HIS A 676 -13.58 -42.18 5.42
C HIS A 676 -12.38 -41.23 5.53
N LEU A 677 -12.25 -40.26 4.62
CA LEU A 677 -11.23 -39.21 4.63
C LEU A 677 -11.71 -37.91 5.31
N MET A 678 -13.01 -37.77 5.56
CA MET A 678 -13.62 -36.53 6.06
C MET A 678 -13.54 -36.43 7.59
N PRO A 679 -12.84 -35.44 8.15
CA PRO A 679 -12.74 -35.26 9.60
C PRO A 679 -14.10 -34.81 10.18
N ALA A 680 -14.41 -35.23 11.40
CA ALA A 680 -15.70 -34.96 12.05
C ALA A 680 -16.16 -33.48 12.04
N PRO A 681 -15.29 -32.45 12.17
CA PRO A 681 -15.71 -31.05 12.07
C PRO A 681 -16.28 -30.62 10.71
N LEU A 682 -16.01 -31.38 9.63
CA LEU A 682 -16.42 -31.09 8.24
C LEU A 682 -17.70 -31.85 7.82
N GLN A 683 -18.01 -32.98 8.47
CA GLN A 683 -19.15 -33.82 8.14
C GLN A 683 -20.47 -33.04 8.30
N ASN A 684 -21.38 -33.19 7.33
CA ASN A 684 -22.67 -32.48 7.23
C ASN A 684 -22.58 -30.93 7.16
N LYS A 685 -21.41 -30.34 6.89
CA LYS A 685 -21.21 -28.88 6.79
C LYS A 685 -20.93 -28.35 5.37
N LYS A 686 -21.36 -29.08 4.33
CA LYS A 686 -21.22 -28.68 2.93
C LYS A 686 -21.75 -27.26 2.67
N GLU A 687 -22.99 -26.99 3.09
CA GLU A 687 -23.63 -25.68 2.95
C GLU A 687 -22.90 -24.55 3.72
N VAL A 688 -22.17 -24.87 4.79
CA VAL A 688 -21.37 -23.88 5.54
C VAL A 688 -20.04 -23.58 4.84
N LEU A 689 -19.42 -24.58 4.21
CA LEU A 689 -18.15 -24.41 3.50
C LEU A 689 -18.35 -23.70 2.16
N PHE A 690 -19.38 -24.06 1.40
CA PHE A 690 -19.64 -23.51 0.06
C PHE A 690 -20.67 -22.38 0.04
N GLY A 691 -21.40 -22.13 1.14
CA GLY A 691 -22.45 -21.11 1.18
C GLY A 691 -23.45 -21.30 0.05
N ASN A 692 -23.88 -20.19 -0.55
CA ASN A 692 -24.73 -20.19 -1.74
C ASN A 692 -23.93 -20.18 -3.07
N MET A 693 -22.71 -20.71 -3.11
CA MET A 693 -21.97 -20.91 -4.37
C MET A 693 -22.77 -21.67 -5.46
N PRO A 694 -23.64 -22.66 -5.14
CA PRO A 694 -24.52 -23.29 -6.14
C PRO A 694 -25.54 -22.33 -6.78
N GLU A 695 -26.05 -21.36 -6.01
CA GLU A 695 -27.01 -20.34 -6.45
C GLU A 695 -26.33 -19.38 -7.43
N ILE A 696 -25.16 -18.87 -7.06
CA ILE A 696 -24.28 -18.05 -7.91
C ILE A 696 -23.94 -18.79 -9.20
N TYR A 697 -23.45 -20.02 -9.11
CA TYR A 697 -23.13 -20.84 -10.28
C TYR A 697 -24.32 -21.01 -11.24
N HIS A 698 -25.51 -21.26 -10.71
CA HIS A 698 -26.71 -21.44 -11.54
C HIS A 698 -27.17 -20.13 -12.20
N PHE A 699 -27.13 -19.00 -11.50
CA PHE A 699 -27.42 -17.69 -12.09
C PHE A 699 -26.43 -17.36 -13.23
N HIS A 700 -25.13 -17.43 -12.95
CA HIS A 700 -24.09 -17.09 -13.93
C HIS A 700 -24.12 -18.00 -15.16
N ARG A 701 -24.29 -19.33 -14.98
CA ARG A 701 -24.34 -20.28 -16.10
C ARG A 701 -25.63 -20.22 -16.93
N ARG A 702 -26.79 -20.01 -16.32
CA ARG A 702 -28.10 -20.17 -17.01
C ARG A 702 -28.67 -18.85 -17.52
N THR A 703 -28.37 -17.75 -16.85
CA THR A 703 -28.90 -16.42 -17.13
C THR A 703 -27.76 -15.51 -17.61
N PHE A 704 -26.87 -15.10 -16.71
CA PHE A 704 -26.01 -13.94 -16.93
C PHE A 704 -25.07 -14.07 -18.14
N LEU A 705 -24.31 -15.19 -18.24
CA LEU A 705 -23.44 -15.44 -19.39
C LEU A 705 -24.20 -15.42 -20.71
N ARG A 706 -25.42 -15.98 -20.76
CA ARG A 706 -26.24 -16.07 -21.97
C ARG A 706 -26.90 -14.75 -22.36
N GLU A 707 -26.95 -13.79 -21.45
CA GLU A 707 -27.43 -12.43 -21.71
C GLU A 707 -26.28 -11.53 -22.12
N LEU A 708 -25.12 -11.61 -21.44
CA LEU A 708 -23.88 -10.96 -21.91
C LEU A 708 -23.53 -11.35 -23.34
N GLU A 709 -23.68 -12.62 -23.74
CA GLU A 709 -23.41 -13.08 -25.11
C GLU A 709 -24.26 -12.36 -26.19
N GLN A 710 -25.41 -11.76 -25.83
CA GLN A 710 -26.27 -11.00 -26.75
C GLN A 710 -25.74 -9.59 -27.05
N TYR A 711 -24.84 -9.06 -26.22
CA TYR A 711 -24.22 -7.73 -26.38
C TYR A 711 -22.87 -7.78 -27.11
N THR A 712 -22.51 -8.93 -27.71
CA THR A 712 -21.21 -9.12 -28.40
C THR A 712 -21.01 -8.13 -29.56
N ASP A 713 -22.09 -7.81 -30.30
CA ASP A 713 -22.05 -6.92 -31.47
C ASP A 713 -22.30 -5.44 -31.12
N CYS A 714 -22.83 -5.14 -29.93
CA CYS A 714 -23.15 -3.80 -29.42
C CYS A 714 -22.61 -3.59 -27.98
N PRO A 715 -21.29 -3.69 -27.78
CA PRO A 715 -20.66 -3.76 -26.45
C PRO A 715 -20.91 -2.51 -25.59
N GLU A 716 -21.10 -1.35 -26.20
CA GLU A 716 -21.51 -0.11 -25.53
C GLU A 716 -22.86 -0.18 -24.81
N LEU A 717 -23.74 -1.11 -25.16
CA LEU A 717 -25.06 -1.27 -24.53
C LEU A 717 -25.06 -2.27 -23.35
N VAL A 718 -23.94 -2.94 -23.05
CA VAL A 718 -23.89 -4.04 -22.06
C VAL A 718 -24.29 -3.62 -20.64
N GLY A 719 -24.25 -2.32 -20.31
CA GLY A 719 -24.78 -1.78 -19.05
C GLY A 719 -26.24 -2.20 -18.78
N ARG A 720 -27.08 -2.30 -19.83
CA ARG A 720 -28.47 -2.75 -19.73
C ARG A 720 -28.59 -4.16 -19.14
N CYS A 721 -27.70 -5.08 -19.52
CA CYS A 721 -27.64 -6.44 -18.96
C CYS A 721 -27.34 -6.45 -17.44
N PHE A 722 -26.51 -5.53 -16.95
CA PHE A 722 -26.20 -5.42 -15.53
C PHE A 722 -27.36 -4.79 -14.74
N LEU A 723 -28.08 -3.82 -15.32
CA LEU A 723 -29.25 -3.19 -14.71
C LEU A 723 -30.42 -4.16 -14.61
N GLU A 724 -30.74 -4.89 -15.69
CA GLU A 724 -31.77 -5.94 -15.70
C GLU A 724 -31.52 -7.06 -14.68
N ARG A 725 -30.25 -7.26 -14.29
CA ARG A 725 -29.81 -8.33 -13.36
C ARG A 725 -29.28 -7.83 -12.02
N MET A 726 -29.52 -6.57 -11.68
CA MET A 726 -29.04 -5.97 -10.43
C MET A 726 -29.61 -6.70 -9.19
N THR A 727 -30.91 -7.04 -9.21
CA THR A 727 -31.55 -7.81 -8.13
C THR A 727 -31.04 -9.25 -8.04
N ASP A 728 -30.79 -9.90 -9.17
CA ASP A 728 -30.22 -11.25 -9.22
C ASP A 728 -28.78 -11.27 -8.67
N LEU A 729 -28.00 -10.20 -8.88
CA LEU A 729 -26.62 -10.05 -8.37
C LEU A 729 -26.53 -9.85 -6.85
N GLN A 730 -27.64 -9.60 -6.14
CA GLN A 730 -27.62 -9.50 -4.66
C GLN A 730 -27.28 -10.84 -3.96
N ILE A 731 -27.31 -11.96 -4.68
CA ILE A 731 -26.82 -13.26 -4.18
C ILE A 731 -25.34 -13.23 -3.70
N TYR A 732 -24.54 -12.26 -4.14
CA TYR A 732 -23.17 -12.08 -3.64
C TYR A 732 -23.10 -11.55 -2.21
N GLU A 733 -24.11 -10.83 -1.72
CA GLU A 733 -24.19 -10.37 -0.33
C GLU A 733 -24.25 -11.57 0.62
N LYS A 734 -25.24 -12.43 0.41
CA LYS A 734 -25.43 -13.73 1.08
C LYS A 734 -24.19 -14.62 1.06
N TYR A 735 -23.37 -14.55 0.00
CA TYR A 735 -22.09 -15.28 -0.05
C TYR A 735 -21.03 -14.65 0.86
N CYS A 736 -20.86 -13.34 0.77
CA CYS A 736 -19.85 -12.61 1.54
C CYS A 736 -20.13 -12.69 3.05
N HIS A 737 -21.40 -12.61 3.49
CA HIS A 737 -21.78 -12.84 4.89
C HIS A 737 -21.45 -14.25 5.41
N ASN A 738 -21.52 -15.27 4.55
CA ASN A 738 -21.16 -16.63 4.94
C ASN A 738 -19.65 -16.92 4.83
N LYS A 739 -18.88 -16.08 4.13
CA LYS A 739 -17.43 -16.28 3.91
C LYS A 739 -16.61 -16.41 5.22
N PRO A 740 -16.85 -15.66 6.31
CA PRO A 740 -16.12 -15.86 7.57
C PRO A 740 -16.40 -17.22 8.21
N ARG A 741 -17.64 -17.73 8.13
CA ARG A 741 -18.02 -19.06 8.64
C ARG A 741 -17.40 -20.18 7.80
N SER A 742 -17.48 -20.06 6.47
CA SER A 742 -16.78 -20.93 5.51
C SER A 742 -15.27 -21.00 5.77
N GLU A 743 -14.63 -19.85 5.97
CA GLU A 743 -13.18 -19.77 6.17
C GLU A 743 -12.74 -20.24 7.56
N SER A 744 -13.52 -19.95 8.60
CA SER A 744 -13.31 -20.51 9.93
C SER A 744 -13.41 -22.04 9.92
N LEU A 745 -14.35 -22.61 9.16
CA LEU A 745 -14.47 -24.05 8.95
C LEU A 745 -13.27 -24.60 8.17
N TRP A 746 -12.89 -23.99 7.04
CA TRP A 746 -11.72 -24.39 6.25
C TRP A 746 -10.44 -24.44 7.10
N ARG A 747 -10.15 -23.40 7.89
CA ARG A 747 -8.97 -23.33 8.77
C ARG A 747 -8.92 -24.43 9.84
N GLN A 748 -10.04 -25.10 10.13
CA GLN A 748 -10.09 -26.24 11.07
C GLN A 748 -9.76 -27.60 10.39
N CYS A 749 -9.74 -27.66 9.06
CA CYS A 749 -9.59 -28.92 8.32
C CYS A 749 -8.79 -28.83 7.00
N SER A 750 -8.12 -27.72 6.71
CA SER A 750 -7.33 -27.49 5.48
C SER A 750 -6.40 -28.65 5.11
N ASP A 751 -5.72 -29.20 6.12
CA ASP A 751 -4.67 -30.20 5.96
C ASP A 751 -5.22 -31.64 5.93
N CYS A 752 -6.54 -31.84 5.86
CA CYS A 752 -7.14 -33.17 5.89
C CYS A 752 -7.04 -33.92 4.56
N ALA A 753 -6.97 -35.26 4.64
CA ALA A 753 -6.79 -36.14 3.49
C ALA A 753 -7.90 -36.02 2.44
N PHE A 754 -9.13 -35.67 2.86
CA PHE A 754 -10.25 -35.43 1.94
C PHE A 754 -9.92 -34.34 0.91
N PHE A 755 -9.47 -33.17 1.35
CA PHE A 755 -9.16 -32.06 0.43
C PHE A 755 -7.92 -32.33 -0.41
N GLN A 756 -6.92 -33.03 0.14
CA GLN A 756 -5.72 -33.43 -0.60
C GLN A 756 -6.06 -34.37 -1.76
N GLU A 757 -6.93 -35.36 -1.55
CA GLU A 757 -7.37 -36.28 -2.61
C GLU A 757 -8.31 -35.59 -3.62
N CYS A 758 -9.18 -34.67 -3.20
CA CYS A 758 -9.97 -33.84 -4.12
C CYS A 758 -9.07 -32.95 -5.01
N GLN A 759 -8.13 -32.21 -4.40
CA GLN A 759 -7.19 -31.35 -5.12
C GLN A 759 -6.35 -32.15 -6.13
N LYS A 760 -5.92 -33.37 -5.75
CA LYS A 760 -5.20 -34.31 -6.61
C LYS A 760 -6.05 -34.84 -7.77
N LYS A 761 -7.32 -35.19 -7.55
CA LYS A 761 -8.26 -35.62 -8.60
C LYS A 761 -8.53 -34.56 -9.67
N LEU A 762 -8.41 -33.28 -9.30
CA LEU A 762 -8.67 -32.12 -10.17
C LEU A 762 -7.40 -31.48 -10.74
N GLU A 763 -6.22 -32.01 -10.40
CA GLU A 763 -4.91 -31.41 -10.70
C GLU A 763 -4.77 -29.93 -10.27
N HIS A 764 -5.53 -29.54 -9.23
CA HIS A 764 -5.62 -28.15 -8.76
C HIS A 764 -4.30 -27.67 -8.14
N LYS A 765 -3.72 -26.61 -8.72
CA LYS A 765 -2.43 -26.04 -8.31
C LYS A 765 -2.48 -25.23 -6.99
N LEU A 766 -3.67 -24.83 -6.55
CA LEU A 766 -3.91 -24.03 -5.35
C LEU A 766 -4.81 -24.77 -4.36
N GLY A 767 -4.81 -24.32 -3.10
CA GLY A 767 -5.74 -24.81 -2.07
C GLY A 767 -7.18 -24.34 -2.32
N LEU A 768 -8.16 -25.05 -1.74
CA LEU A 768 -9.59 -24.76 -1.95
C LEU A 768 -9.97 -23.34 -1.50
N ASP A 769 -9.31 -22.79 -0.49
CA ASP A 769 -9.40 -21.37 -0.06
C ASP A 769 -9.34 -20.39 -1.23
N SER A 770 -8.41 -20.61 -2.16
CA SER A 770 -8.16 -19.74 -3.30
C SER A 770 -9.29 -19.81 -4.33
N TYR A 771 -10.02 -20.93 -4.37
CA TYR A 771 -11.22 -21.08 -5.19
C TYR A 771 -12.49 -20.57 -4.47
N LEU A 772 -12.55 -20.69 -3.13
CA LEU A 772 -13.62 -20.09 -2.30
C LEU A 772 -13.55 -18.54 -2.24
N LEU A 773 -12.47 -17.93 -2.72
CA LEU A 773 -12.38 -16.47 -2.92
C LEU A 773 -12.96 -16.00 -4.26
N LYS A 774 -13.19 -16.89 -5.23
CA LYS A 774 -13.57 -16.51 -6.60
C LYS A 774 -14.87 -15.71 -6.70
N PRO A 775 -15.95 -15.97 -5.93
CA PRO A 775 -17.12 -15.11 -5.98
C PRO A 775 -16.85 -13.67 -5.53
N VAL A 776 -16.09 -13.49 -4.45
CA VAL A 776 -15.69 -12.16 -3.96
C VAL A 776 -14.85 -11.44 -5.03
N GLN A 777 -13.95 -12.17 -5.69
CA GLN A 777 -13.13 -11.64 -6.80
C GLN A 777 -13.97 -11.27 -8.04
N ARG A 778 -15.02 -12.03 -8.38
CA ARG A 778 -15.85 -11.77 -9.56
C ARG A 778 -16.70 -10.51 -9.40
N ILE A 779 -17.44 -10.37 -8.30
CA ILE A 779 -18.26 -9.17 -8.05
C ILE A 779 -17.40 -7.89 -8.01
N THR A 780 -16.19 -7.95 -7.46
CA THR A 780 -15.23 -6.82 -7.50
C THR A 780 -14.61 -6.55 -8.88
N LYS A 781 -14.66 -7.48 -9.83
CA LYS A 781 -14.13 -7.27 -11.19
C LYS A 781 -15.12 -6.56 -12.11
N TYR A 782 -16.43 -6.73 -11.93
CA TYR A 782 -17.42 -6.09 -12.82
C TYR A 782 -17.32 -4.56 -12.85
N GLN A 783 -17.07 -3.91 -11.71
CA GLN A 783 -16.83 -2.46 -11.66
C GLN A 783 -15.62 -2.02 -12.50
N LEU A 784 -14.60 -2.87 -12.68
CA LEU A 784 -13.42 -2.54 -13.48
C LEU A 784 -13.75 -2.61 -14.97
N LEU A 785 -14.40 -3.71 -15.39
CA LEU A 785 -14.82 -3.94 -16.77
C LEU A 785 -15.88 -2.90 -17.23
N LEU A 786 -16.85 -2.56 -16.38
CA LEU A 786 -17.84 -1.51 -16.66
C LEU A 786 -17.19 -0.12 -16.75
N LYS A 787 -16.25 0.21 -15.84
CA LYS A 787 -15.50 1.48 -15.87
C LYS A 787 -14.62 1.59 -17.11
N GLU A 788 -14.05 0.49 -17.58
CA GLU A 788 -13.26 0.50 -18.81
C GLU A 788 -14.13 0.51 -20.07
N MET A 789 -15.28 -0.17 -20.09
CA MET A 789 -16.25 -0.03 -21.19
C MET A 789 -16.71 1.43 -21.30
N LEU A 790 -17.09 2.05 -20.17
CA LEU A 790 -17.51 3.45 -20.09
C LEU A 790 -16.40 4.43 -20.50
N LYS A 791 -15.12 4.11 -20.25
CA LYS A 791 -13.97 4.92 -20.71
C LYS A 791 -13.98 5.11 -22.22
N TYR A 792 -14.35 4.08 -22.98
CA TYR A 792 -14.37 4.11 -24.46
C TYR A 792 -15.76 4.42 -25.06
N SER A 793 -16.84 4.27 -24.31
CA SER A 793 -18.23 4.43 -24.78
C SER A 793 -18.88 5.79 -24.46
N LYS A 794 -18.11 6.81 -24.04
CA LYS A 794 -18.62 8.12 -23.58
C LYS A 794 -19.46 8.89 -24.60
N THR A 795 -19.32 8.58 -25.89
CA THR A 795 -20.04 9.22 -27.02
C THR A 795 -21.19 8.36 -27.55
N CYS A 796 -21.45 7.20 -26.95
CA CYS A 796 -22.42 6.21 -27.39
C CYS A 796 -23.74 6.30 -26.61
N GLU A 797 -24.83 5.75 -27.17
CA GLU A 797 -26.16 5.73 -26.55
C GLU A 797 -26.16 5.08 -25.14
N GLY A 798 -25.39 3.99 -24.96
CA GLY A 798 -25.30 3.26 -23.69
C GLY A 798 -24.37 3.87 -22.64
N ALA A 799 -23.86 5.10 -22.83
CA ALA A 799 -22.97 5.75 -21.85
C ALA A 799 -23.62 5.91 -20.47
N ASP A 800 -24.88 6.33 -20.43
CA ASP A 800 -25.64 6.50 -19.19
C ASP A 800 -25.98 5.14 -18.54
N ASP A 801 -26.41 4.16 -19.35
CA ASP A 801 -26.66 2.77 -18.89
C ASP A 801 -25.41 2.14 -18.23
N LEU A 802 -24.23 2.37 -18.82
CA LEU A 802 -22.95 1.90 -18.28
C LEU A 802 -22.55 2.63 -16.99
N GLN A 803 -22.82 3.93 -16.89
CA GLN A 803 -22.55 4.72 -15.69
C GLN A 803 -23.50 4.37 -14.54
N GLU A 804 -24.78 4.10 -14.82
CA GLU A 804 -25.73 3.60 -13.83
C GLU A 804 -25.35 2.18 -13.39
N ALA A 805 -25.06 1.26 -14.32
CA ALA A 805 -24.61 -0.10 -14.00
C ALA A 805 -23.36 -0.12 -13.12
N LEU A 806 -22.36 0.72 -13.43
CA LEU A 806 -21.15 0.88 -12.61
C LEU A 806 -21.50 1.36 -11.19
N THR A 807 -22.39 2.34 -11.08
CA THR A 807 -22.86 2.87 -9.79
C THR A 807 -23.64 1.82 -8.99
N SER A 808 -24.46 1.00 -9.65
CA SER A 808 -25.18 -0.11 -9.04
C SER A 808 -24.24 -1.18 -8.49
N ILE A 809 -23.22 -1.61 -9.26
CA ILE A 809 -22.22 -2.59 -8.79
C ILE A 809 -21.41 -2.03 -7.60
N LEU A 810 -21.00 -0.75 -7.67
CA LEU A 810 -20.37 -0.06 -6.53
C LEU A 810 -21.31 -0.03 -5.30
N GLY A 811 -22.62 0.12 -5.52
CA GLY A 811 -23.65 0.01 -4.49
C GLY A 811 -23.69 -1.37 -3.81
N ILE A 812 -23.64 -2.47 -4.57
CA ILE A 812 -23.56 -3.83 -4.02
C ILE A 812 -22.28 -3.98 -3.19
N LEU A 813 -21.12 -3.63 -3.77
CA LEU A 813 -19.83 -3.75 -3.10
C LEU A 813 -19.78 -2.95 -1.78
N LYS A 814 -20.37 -1.75 -1.77
CA LYS A 814 -20.51 -0.94 -0.57
C LYS A 814 -21.45 -1.58 0.45
N ALA A 815 -22.66 -2.00 0.05
CA ALA A 815 -23.64 -2.61 0.95
C ALA A 815 -23.08 -3.86 1.63
N VAL A 816 -22.38 -4.71 0.88
CA VAL A 816 -21.65 -5.88 1.39
C VAL A 816 -20.58 -5.46 2.41
N ASN A 817 -19.76 -4.46 2.09
CA ASN A 817 -18.70 -4.00 2.99
C ASN A 817 -19.25 -3.39 4.29
N ASP A 818 -20.22 -2.48 4.18
CA ASP A 818 -20.88 -1.80 5.30
C ASP A 818 -21.57 -2.84 6.22
N SER A 819 -22.27 -3.83 5.64
CA SER A 819 -22.96 -4.90 6.38
C SER A 819 -21.98 -5.88 7.05
N MET A 820 -20.86 -6.21 6.41
CA MET A 820 -19.78 -7.01 7.00
C MET A 820 -19.11 -6.29 8.18
N HIS A 821 -18.86 -4.99 8.09
CA HIS A 821 -18.37 -4.21 9.23
C HIS A 821 -19.39 -4.11 10.36
N LEU A 822 -20.69 -3.95 10.04
CA LEU A 822 -21.75 -3.90 11.05
C LEU A 822 -21.80 -5.19 11.89
N ILE A 823 -21.72 -6.35 11.24
CA ILE A 823 -21.67 -7.67 11.90
C ILE A 823 -20.40 -7.83 12.75
N ALA A 824 -19.26 -7.27 12.33
CA ALA A 824 -18.03 -7.27 13.13
C ALA A 824 -18.12 -6.38 14.39
N ILE A 825 -18.91 -5.30 14.34
CA ILE A 825 -19.13 -4.39 15.48
C ILE A 825 -20.16 -4.98 16.47
N THR A 826 -21.20 -5.66 15.98
CA THR A 826 -22.19 -6.34 16.84
C THR A 826 -21.79 -7.80 17.08
N GLY A 827 -20.98 -8.05 18.12
CA GLY A 827 -20.50 -9.38 18.52
C GLY A 827 -21.57 -10.35 19.05
N TYR A 828 -22.59 -10.66 18.23
CA TYR A 828 -23.72 -11.52 18.56
C TYR A 828 -24.15 -12.32 17.33
N GLU A 829 -24.15 -13.66 17.41
CA GLU A 829 -24.72 -14.47 16.34
C GLU A 829 -26.25 -14.38 16.37
N VAL A 830 -26.82 -13.62 15.42
CA VAL A 830 -28.25 -13.71 15.11
C VAL A 830 -28.50 -15.03 14.40
N SER A 831 -29.27 -15.91 15.03
CA SER A 831 -29.80 -17.11 14.38
C SER A 831 -30.91 -16.73 13.39
N GLU A 832 -30.85 -17.23 12.16
CA GLU A 832 -31.84 -16.98 11.10
C GLU A 832 -33.21 -17.59 11.43
N SER A 833 -34.03 -16.89 12.24
CA SER A 833 -35.39 -17.33 12.58
C SER A 833 -36.38 -16.19 12.91
N GLN A 834 -36.11 -14.97 12.45
CA GLN A 834 -37.12 -13.90 12.33
C GLN A 834 -36.64 -12.78 11.40
N ALA A 835 -37.32 -12.63 10.25
CA ALA A 835 -37.22 -11.44 9.41
C ALA A 835 -38.48 -10.58 9.62
N PRO A 836 -38.35 -9.28 9.98
CA PRO A 836 -39.41 -8.31 9.75
C PRO A 836 -39.43 -7.89 8.28
N PHE A 837 -40.60 -7.54 7.76
CA PHE A 837 -40.75 -7.02 6.40
C PHE A 837 -40.07 -5.65 6.26
N GLY A 838 -39.46 -5.39 5.10
CA GLY A 838 -38.84 -4.11 4.80
C GLY A 838 -39.85 -3.00 4.43
N THR A 839 -39.36 -1.77 4.30
CA THR A 839 -40.13 -0.64 3.78
C THR A 839 -39.21 0.38 3.11
N CYS A 840 -39.50 0.69 1.85
CA CYS A 840 -38.97 1.78 1.00
C CYS A 840 -37.48 2.15 1.17
#